data_AF-A0AA86UJX7-F1
#
_entry.id   AF-A0AA86UJX7-F1
#
_cell.length_a   1.000
_cell.length_b   1.000
_cell.length_c   1.000
_cell.angle_alpha   90.00
_cell.angle_beta   90.00
_cell.angle_gamma   90.00
#
_symmetry.space_group_name_H-M   'P 1'
#
loop_
_entity.id
_entity.type
_entity.pdbx_description
1 polymer ?
#
loop_
_entity_poly.entity_id
_entity_poly.type
_entity_poly.pdbx_seq_one_letter_code
_entity_poly.pdbx_strand_id
1 'polypeptide(L)'
;MSFKQMFLPIGIVACTYIFTFLKYFDQSTSNSQIVSNPTLVIPALLLYALNIAAISIFMELVAKHVSKKYVSWPLRCAVFMYYLFIIITCVFDEENSNEMQQIASQYYYNIYYFRSPSYFNDELSITGIKPEESVAGKVMQNIVARSLSHWIIIFTGCFVVGAFLITFTIKYSIKGKKVNKHQVGLKFEANLKPKTKQSSKYLQPLGLAIIIIDIITMIVFFAKDLDGIRMVAPAHWNFYKSHFKPRFSQQAYIDAVQQYRSQNQLKEGYDWIDQRDTPIFPIVYAPKKVVCSYNPQLAYCPSTIPVTAVPYESPNVVVIVIESFTPGPMMLDDKVVESQDPIVDGPLYKEVYLPTMKQLSETGTSFSSLSSNGLPTVFGWYSLITGEIPYSNSINMMQSIFNDVDDFPSFFRQQGYHSMYISPSNLAFDGKHNWVFRGKEVVRNNPDLKEFPLWFDDVVQYFPNEAQAAELGVEKSLYQTWIPDRITSAQFIKYFEEAKTQSGKPVLGVWATVDTHMPFTGQDDLKFYEPFKFGTGVESIQEKHKVDRYTTVAKYADHYIGEVVDYIKQNHNNTVLVVLGDHGAREVPLLKNEQVDPRDPNSAFYDDSCNNQPFSNDQLFTTTAVINYFGDNQQLKDKFDALKSKVVKVPTDHQDMIRTLYDLAEDSTDKHLASSRNGRNLLELASNLTTNQQLRTHWSLRSTTLYSELATESTLYRYHSLGAYGEQFAGIYPTCVTGEIRPEVTSAQHKQFRNYQKLFDYLQRDNKQFSYKFRDESCVLPEKCDFPVNGEAYNKNDPLKYAMILIFAGVGIGLLSYFVDALIRKLKQKKNDTPVEGNEILRQDLIME
;
A
#
# COMPACT_ATOMS: atom_id res chain seq x y z
N MET A 1 -44.33 -25.00 -0.69
CA MET A 1 -43.53 -24.97 -1.94
C MET A 1 -43.51 -26.37 -2.54
N SER A 2 -43.56 -26.54 -3.86
CA SER A 2 -43.27 -27.86 -4.46
C SER A 2 -41.77 -28.14 -4.41
N PHE A 3 -41.33 -29.39 -4.31
CA PHE A 3 -39.91 -29.80 -4.33
C PHE A 3 -39.08 -29.13 -5.46
N LYS A 4 -39.70 -28.95 -6.64
CA LYS A 4 -39.12 -28.23 -7.79
C LYS A 4 -38.80 -26.73 -7.56
N GLN A 5 -39.42 -26.09 -6.55
CA GLN A 5 -39.19 -24.69 -6.18
C GLN A 5 -38.06 -24.52 -5.16
N MET A 6 -37.61 -25.61 -4.51
CA MET A 6 -36.48 -25.60 -3.57
C MET A 6 -35.15 -25.93 -4.25
N PHE A 7 -35.17 -26.54 -5.45
CA PHE A 7 -33.96 -26.98 -6.15
C PHE A 7 -32.96 -25.85 -6.46
N LEU A 8 -33.45 -24.66 -6.84
CA LEU A 8 -32.59 -23.53 -7.17
C LEU A 8 -31.95 -22.90 -5.91
N PRO A 9 -32.69 -22.62 -4.81
CA PRO A 9 -32.09 -22.25 -3.54
C PRO A 9 -31.11 -23.30 -3.00
N ILE A 10 -31.45 -24.59 -3.05
CA ILE A 10 -30.58 -25.67 -2.57
C ILE A 10 -29.30 -25.77 -3.40
N GLY A 11 -29.38 -25.61 -4.72
CA GLY A 11 -28.21 -25.59 -5.60
C GLY A 11 -27.29 -24.39 -5.34
N ILE A 12 -27.88 -23.20 -5.17
CA ILE A 12 -27.14 -21.97 -4.80
C ILE A 12 -26.44 -22.15 -3.46
N VAL A 13 -27.15 -22.68 -2.45
CA VAL A 13 -26.60 -22.97 -1.12
C VAL A 13 -25.48 -24.00 -1.22
N ALA A 14 -25.66 -25.10 -1.93
CA ALA A 14 -24.62 -26.11 -2.10
C ALA A 14 -23.37 -25.52 -2.78
N CYS A 15 -23.52 -24.70 -3.82
CA CYS A 15 -22.40 -24.01 -4.46
C CYS A 15 -21.68 -23.05 -3.51
N THR A 16 -22.42 -22.20 -2.77
CA THR A 16 -21.82 -21.29 -1.78
C THR A 16 -21.11 -22.04 -0.65
N TYR A 17 -21.66 -23.17 -0.19
CA TYR A 17 -21.02 -24.04 0.79
C TYR A 17 -19.74 -24.67 0.24
N ILE A 18 -19.76 -25.16 -1.00
CA ILE A 18 -18.58 -25.75 -1.65
C ILE A 18 -17.49 -24.69 -1.81
N PHE A 19 -17.78 -23.50 -2.32
CA PHE A 19 -16.79 -22.43 -2.48
C PHE A 19 -16.26 -21.90 -1.14
N THR A 20 -17.13 -21.77 -0.13
CA THR A 20 -16.68 -21.43 1.23
C THR A 20 -15.79 -22.53 1.80
N PHE A 21 -16.12 -23.79 1.59
CA PHE A 21 -15.31 -24.92 2.04
C PHE A 21 -13.96 -24.97 1.30
N LEU A 22 -13.94 -24.83 -0.03
CA LEU A 22 -12.72 -24.75 -0.83
C LEU A 22 -11.80 -23.65 -0.32
N LYS A 23 -12.30 -22.46 0.02
CA LYS A 23 -11.50 -21.38 0.63
C LYS A 23 -10.75 -21.76 1.93
N TYR A 24 -11.22 -22.73 2.71
CA TYR A 24 -10.52 -23.18 3.94
C TYR A 24 -9.56 -24.34 3.69
N PHE A 25 -9.68 -25.04 2.56
CA PHE A 25 -8.88 -26.24 2.26
C PHE A 25 -7.99 -26.08 1.02
N ASP A 26 -8.17 -25.00 0.26
CA ASP A 26 -7.36 -24.64 -0.90
C ASP A 26 -6.03 -24.01 -0.45
N GLN A 27 -5.01 -24.22 -1.28
CA GLN A 27 -3.66 -23.71 -1.05
C GLN A 27 -3.45 -22.49 -1.93
N SER A 28 -2.87 -21.43 -1.36
CA SER A 28 -2.43 -20.27 -2.13
C SER A 28 -1.39 -20.67 -3.19
N THR A 29 -1.08 -19.75 -4.11
CA THR A 29 0.05 -19.86 -5.04
C THR A 29 1.42 -20.08 -4.35
N SER A 30 1.50 -19.80 -3.05
CA SER A 30 2.65 -20.12 -2.19
C SER A 30 2.51 -21.43 -1.41
N ASN A 31 1.60 -22.33 -1.81
CA ASN A 31 1.29 -23.61 -1.14
C ASN A 31 0.84 -23.50 0.34
N SER A 32 0.45 -22.31 0.82
CA SER A 32 -0.06 -22.12 2.19
C SER A 32 -1.58 -22.23 2.24
N GLN A 33 -2.16 -22.82 3.28
CA GLN A 33 -3.61 -22.85 3.44
C GLN A 33 -4.15 -21.42 3.57
N ILE A 34 -5.13 -21.06 2.74
CA ILE A 34 -5.73 -19.71 2.69
C ILE A 34 -6.37 -19.33 4.04
N VAL A 35 -6.86 -20.32 4.80
CA VAL A 35 -7.29 -20.14 6.20
C VAL A 35 -6.71 -21.25 7.06
N SER A 36 -5.83 -20.89 7.98
CA SER A 36 -4.99 -21.81 8.75
C SER A 36 -5.68 -22.55 9.89
N ASN A 37 -6.86 -22.10 10.31
CA ASN A 37 -7.57 -22.68 11.44
C ASN A 37 -8.85 -23.38 10.97
N PRO A 38 -8.80 -24.69 10.71
CA PRO A 38 -9.96 -25.46 10.26
C PRO A 38 -11.10 -25.46 11.29
N THR A 39 -10.85 -25.09 12.55
CA THR A 39 -11.93 -24.93 13.55
C THR A 39 -12.85 -23.74 13.27
N LEU A 40 -12.42 -22.76 12.47
CA LEU A 40 -13.22 -21.60 12.05
C LEU A 40 -14.17 -21.91 10.87
N VAL A 41 -14.00 -23.05 10.20
CA VAL A 41 -14.92 -23.55 9.16
C VAL A 41 -16.33 -23.68 9.71
N ILE A 42 -16.47 -24.29 10.90
CA ILE A 42 -17.78 -24.58 11.48
C ILE A 42 -18.55 -23.28 11.82
N PRO A 43 -17.96 -22.28 12.51
CA PRO A 43 -18.58 -20.97 12.69
C PRO A 43 -18.98 -20.26 11.40
N ALA A 44 -18.13 -20.29 10.36
CA ALA A 44 -18.45 -19.65 9.08
C ALA A 44 -19.62 -20.34 8.37
N LEU A 45 -19.60 -21.68 8.31
CA LEU A 45 -20.71 -22.47 7.75
C LEU A 45 -22.01 -22.27 8.54
N LEU A 46 -21.94 -22.07 9.85
CA LEU A 46 -23.11 -21.75 10.69
C LEU A 46 -23.64 -20.34 10.43
N LEU A 47 -22.77 -19.33 10.28
CA LEU A 47 -23.16 -17.96 9.96
C LEU A 47 -23.82 -17.85 8.57
N TYR A 48 -23.32 -18.62 7.60
CA TYR A 48 -23.97 -18.76 6.29
C TYR A 48 -25.31 -19.49 6.39
N ALA A 49 -25.38 -20.58 7.15
CA ALA A 49 -26.65 -21.30 7.40
C ALA A 49 -27.72 -20.37 7.99
N LEU A 50 -27.33 -19.56 8.98
CA LEU A 50 -28.18 -18.60 9.66
C LEU A 50 -28.68 -17.52 8.71
N ASN A 51 -27.81 -16.93 7.88
CA ASN A 51 -28.21 -15.96 6.85
C ASN A 51 -29.22 -16.55 5.86
N ILE A 52 -28.97 -17.77 5.37
CA ILE A 52 -29.87 -18.47 4.44
C ILE A 52 -31.22 -18.74 5.11
N ALA A 53 -31.22 -19.17 6.37
CA ALA A 53 -32.43 -19.39 7.15
C ALA A 53 -33.20 -18.10 7.36
N ALA A 54 -32.53 -17.01 7.75
CA ALA A 54 -33.12 -15.69 7.95
C ALA A 54 -33.77 -15.15 6.66
N ILE A 55 -33.07 -15.24 5.53
CA ILE A 55 -33.59 -14.82 4.22
C ILE A 55 -34.76 -15.71 3.78
N SER A 56 -34.68 -17.02 3.99
CA SER A 56 -35.76 -17.96 3.65
C SER A 56 -37.03 -17.68 4.47
N ILE A 57 -36.86 -17.40 5.76
CA ILE A 57 -37.95 -17.02 6.68
C ILE A 57 -38.52 -15.66 6.26
N PHE A 58 -37.67 -14.67 5.98
CA PHE A 58 -38.10 -13.36 5.46
C PHE A 58 -38.92 -13.50 4.18
N MET A 59 -38.46 -14.32 3.24
CA MET A 59 -39.17 -14.59 1.99
C MET A 59 -40.50 -15.28 2.20
N GLU A 60 -40.60 -16.21 3.16
CA GLU A 60 -41.87 -16.83 3.51
C GLU A 60 -42.84 -15.85 4.18
N LEU A 61 -42.32 -14.96 5.05
CA LEU A 61 -43.09 -13.91 5.69
C LEU A 61 -43.64 -12.90 4.67
N VAL A 62 -42.80 -12.47 3.71
CA VAL A 62 -43.22 -11.58 2.62
C VAL A 62 -44.18 -12.28 1.68
N ALA A 63 -43.95 -13.55 1.31
CA ALA A 63 -44.88 -14.32 0.47
C ALA A 63 -46.24 -14.55 1.14
N LYS A 64 -46.29 -14.71 2.47
CA LYS A 64 -47.54 -14.82 3.24
C LYS A 64 -48.27 -13.47 3.36
N HIS A 65 -47.55 -12.36 3.52
CA HIS A 65 -48.15 -11.03 3.64
C HIS A 65 -48.60 -10.45 2.30
N VAL A 66 -47.88 -10.77 1.22
CA VAL A 66 -48.19 -10.28 -0.12
C VAL A 66 -49.00 -11.33 -0.87
N SER A 67 -50.26 -11.51 -0.48
CA SER A 67 -51.22 -12.48 -1.03
C SER A 67 -51.61 -12.26 -2.51
N LYS A 68 -50.89 -11.39 -3.25
CA LYS A 68 -51.12 -11.14 -4.68
C LYS A 68 -50.00 -11.72 -5.55
N LYS A 69 -50.43 -12.56 -6.49
CA LYS A 69 -49.66 -13.35 -7.48
C LYS A 69 -48.55 -12.59 -8.23
N TYR A 70 -48.58 -11.26 -8.28
CA TYR A 70 -47.73 -10.43 -9.15
C TYR A 70 -46.51 -9.80 -8.46
N VAL A 71 -46.52 -9.56 -7.14
CA VAL A 71 -45.37 -8.97 -6.43
C VAL A 71 -44.30 -10.03 -6.13
N SER A 72 -44.67 -11.31 -6.18
CA SER A 72 -43.75 -12.41 -5.91
C SER A 72 -42.65 -12.58 -6.98
N TRP A 73 -42.86 -12.12 -8.22
CA TRP A 73 -41.88 -12.32 -9.29
C TRP A 73 -40.73 -11.29 -9.24
N PRO A 74 -40.96 -9.96 -9.17
CA PRO A 74 -39.88 -8.99 -9.04
C PRO A 74 -39.04 -9.21 -7.79
N LEU A 75 -39.67 -9.57 -6.66
CA LEU A 75 -38.96 -9.87 -5.42
C LEU A 75 -38.13 -11.15 -5.51
N ARG A 76 -38.64 -12.21 -6.17
CA ARG A 76 -37.85 -13.42 -6.45
C ARG A 76 -36.69 -13.15 -7.40
N CYS A 77 -36.87 -12.28 -8.39
CA CYS A 77 -35.80 -11.83 -9.27
C CYS A 77 -34.77 -11.00 -8.50
N ALA A 78 -35.18 -10.07 -7.63
CA ALA A 78 -34.26 -9.28 -6.81
C ALA A 78 -33.44 -10.17 -5.85
N VAL A 79 -34.08 -11.14 -5.21
CA VAL A 79 -33.42 -12.10 -4.31
C VAL A 79 -32.51 -13.05 -5.11
N PHE A 80 -32.93 -13.51 -6.28
CA PHE A 80 -32.07 -14.29 -7.17
C PHE A 80 -30.85 -13.49 -7.65
N MET A 81 -31.04 -12.23 -8.04
CA MET A 81 -29.95 -11.32 -8.41
C MET A 81 -29.01 -11.08 -7.23
N TYR A 82 -29.53 -11.00 -6.00
CA TYR A 82 -28.72 -10.91 -4.79
C TYR A 82 -27.91 -12.19 -4.52
N TYR A 83 -28.49 -13.38 -4.70
CA TYR A 83 -27.76 -14.64 -4.57
C TYR A 83 -26.74 -14.87 -5.70
N LEU A 84 -27.08 -14.48 -6.93
CA LEU A 84 -26.15 -14.50 -8.06
C LEU A 84 -25.01 -13.51 -7.80
N PHE A 85 -25.30 -12.34 -7.25
CA PHE A 85 -24.30 -11.38 -6.79
C PHE A 85 -23.42 -11.98 -5.69
N ILE A 86 -23.98 -12.67 -4.68
CA ILE A 86 -23.18 -13.35 -3.65
C ILE A 86 -22.32 -14.46 -4.25
N ILE A 87 -22.84 -15.31 -5.14
CA ILE A 87 -22.05 -16.37 -5.79
C ILE A 87 -20.95 -15.77 -6.64
N ILE A 88 -21.25 -14.78 -7.48
CA ILE A 88 -20.25 -14.05 -8.27
C ILE A 88 -19.22 -13.43 -7.33
N THR A 89 -19.64 -12.84 -6.22
CA THR A 89 -18.74 -12.24 -5.22
C THR A 89 -17.90 -13.30 -4.51
N CYS A 90 -18.43 -14.49 -4.19
CA CYS A 90 -17.68 -15.58 -3.55
C CYS A 90 -16.69 -16.23 -4.51
N VAL A 91 -17.09 -16.49 -5.75
CA VAL A 91 -16.20 -16.99 -6.82
C VAL A 91 -15.12 -15.96 -7.12
N PHE A 92 -15.51 -14.68 -7.21
CA PHE A 92 -14.57 -13.56 -7.32
C PHE A 92 -13.68 -13.45 -6.08
N ASP A 93 -14.15 -13.72 -4.85
CA ASP A 93 -13.36 -13.68 -3.60
C ASP A 93 -12.42 -14.89 -3.46
N GLU A 94 -12.74 -16.03 -4.08
CA GLU A 94 -11.91 -17.24 -4.13
C GLU A 94 -10.83 -17.13 -5.20
N GLU A 95 -11.20 -16.74 -6.43
CA GLU A 95 -10.24 -16.34 -7.49
C GLU A 95 -9.33 -15.23 -6.98
N ASN A 96 -9.90 -14.20 -6.34
CA ASN A 96 -9.12 -13.16 -5.70
C ASN A 96 -8.40 -13.63 -4.46
N SER A 97 -8.76 -14.68 -3.72
CA SER A 97 -7.92 -15.08 -2.57
C SER A 97 -6.59 -15.69 -3.02
N ASN A 98 -6.60 -16.40 -4.15
CA ASN A 98 -5.41 -16.88 -4.85
C ASN A 98 -4.71 -15.75 -5.65
N GLU A 99 -5.46 -14.78 -6.16
CA GLU A 99 -4.99 -13.52 -6.77
C GLU A 99 -4.89 -12.34 -5.77
N MET A 100 -4.95 -12.49 -4.45
CA MET A 100 -5.04 -11.33 -3.53
C MET A 100 -3.64 -10.72 -3.36
N GLN A 101 -2.60 -11.52 -3.62
CA GLN A 101 -1.26 -11.04 -4.00
C GLN A 101 -1.30 -10.12 -5.24
N GLN A 102 -2.23 -10.36 -6.17
CA GLN A 102 -2.59 -9.45 -7.28
C GLN A 102 -3.73 -8.46 -6.93
N ILE A 103 -4.34 -8.41 -5.74
CA ILE A 103 -5.23 -7.29 -5.36
C ILE A 103 -4.44 -6.06 -4.89
N ALA A 104 -3.20 -6.24 -4.42
CA ALA A 104 -2.21 -5.17 -4.53
C ALA A 104 -2.17 -4.62 -5.98
N SER A 105 -2.36 -5.49 -6.97
CA SER A 105 -2.54 -5.11 -8.37
C SER A 105 -3.90 -4.52 -8.74
N GLN A 106 -4.97 -4.59 -7.95
CA GLN A 106 -6.17 -3.73 -8.15
C GLN A 106 -5.93 -2.29 -7.70
N TYR A 107 -5.10 -2.06 -6.68
CA TYR A 107 -4.58 -0.72 -6.38
C TYR A 107 -3.68 -0.23 -7.54
N TYR A 108 -2.77 -1.07 -8.06
CA TYR A 108 -2.02 -0.76 -9.29
C TYR A 108 -2.95 -0.61 -10.51
N TYR A 109 -4.05 -1.36 -10.60
CA TYR A 109 -5.03 -1.27 -11.67
C TYR A 109 -5.74 0.08 -11.57
N ASN A 110 -6.10 0.55 -10.38
CA ASN A 110 -6.65 1.90 -10.25
C ASN A 110 -5.64 2.98 -10.68
N ILE A 111 -4.35 2.81 -10.38
CA ILE A 111 -3.27 3.73 -10.81
C ILE A 111 -3.11 3.73 -12.34
N TYR A 112 -2.91 2.55 -12.93
CA TYR A 112 -2.55 2.41 -14.34
C TYR A 112 -3.76 2.52 -15.27
N TYR A 113 -4.98 2.29 -14.76
CA TYR A 113 -6.20 2.19 -15.58
C TYR A 113 -7.13 3.40 -15.42
N PHE A 114 -7.29 3.99 -14.23
CA PHE A 114 -8.08 5.23 -14.07
C PHE A 114 -7.30 6.51 -14.33
N ARG A 115 -5.99 6.40 -14.57
CA ARG A 115 -4.99 7.48 -14.58
C ARG A 115 -5.01 8.23 -13.26
N SER A 116 -3.81 8.49 -12.71
CA SER A 116 -3.66 9.61 -11.78
C SER A 116 -4.37 10.82 -12.39
N PRO A 117 -5.23 11.57 -11.68
CA PRO A 117 -5.53 12.92 -12.11
C PRO A 117 -4.17 13.60 -12.35
N SER A 118 -3.87 13.84 -13.63
CA SER A 118 -2.74 14.65 -14.01
C SER A 118 -3.21 16.07 -13.76
N TYR A 119 -2.68 16.69 -12.70
CA TYR A 119 -2.93 18.10 -12.42
C TYR A 119 -2.09 19.01 -13.33
N PHE A 120 -1.39 18.40 -14.28
CA PHE A 120 -0.43 19.01 -15.17
C PHE A 120 -0.80 18.67 -16.61
N ASN A 121 -0.40 19.54 -17.54
CA ASN A 121 -0.43 19.18 -18.95
C ASN A 121 0.92 18.53 -19.26
N ASP A 122 0.90 17.30 -19.78
CA ASP A 122 2.09 16.52 -20.19
C ASP A 122 2.97 17.27 -21.24
N GLU A 123 2.53 18.42 -21.75
CA GLU A 123 3.24 19.31 -22.66
C GLU A 123 4.29 20.24 -22.00
N LEU A 124 4.45 20.22 -20.68
CA LEU A 124 5.50 21.00 -20.03
C LEU A 124 6.88 20.39 -20.31
N SER A 125 7.55 20.94 -21.32
CA SER A 125 8.93 20.69 -21.75
C SER A 125 9.34 19.23 -22.00
N ILE A 126 8.39 18.34 -22.28
CA ILE A 126 8.71 17.02 -22.86
C ILE A 126 8.86 17.19 -24.37
N THR A 127 10.05 17.58 -24.84
CA THR A 127 10.40 17.48 -26.26
C THR A 127 10.75 16.02 -26.57
N GLY A 128 9.73 15.20 -26.83
CA GLY A 128 9.88 13.78 -27.13
C GLY A 128 8.61 13.16 -27.71
N ILE A 129 8.80 12.08 -28.48
CA ILE A 129 7.71 11.35 -29.16
C ILE A 129 6.79 10.71 -28.10
N LYS A 130 5.48 10.92 -28.23
CA LYS A 130 4.48 10.29 -27.36
C LYS A 130 4.45 8.77 -27.61
N PRO A 131 4.44 7.92 -26.57
CA PRO A 131 4.21 6.49 -26.77
C PRO A 131 2.80 6.25 -27.35
N GLU A 132 2.73 5.45 -28.41
CA GLU A 132 1.48 5.09 -29.08
C GLU A 132 0.69 4.03 -28.30
N GLU A 133 -0.63 4.23 -28.26
CA GLU A 133 -1.69 3.35 -27.76
C GLU A 133 -1.91 3.20 -26.24
N SER A 134 -3.20 3.05 -25.89
CA SER A 134 -3.63 2.77 -24.53
C SER A 134 -3.33 1.32 -24.14
N VAL A 135 -2.42 1.14 -23.19
CA VAL A 135 -2.04 -0.14 -22.56
C VAL A 135 -3.26 -0.94 -22.06
N ALA A 136 -4.37 -0.26 -21.76
CA ALA A 136 -5.64 -0.83 -21.30
C ALA A 136 -6.19 -1.96 -22.19
N GLY A 137 -6.19 -1.78 -23.51
CA GLY A 137 -6.75 -2.79 -24.44
C GLY A 137 -5.96 -4.11 -24.41
N LYS A 138 -4.62 -4.02 -24.39
CA LYS A 138 -3.72 -5.19 -24.41
C LYS A 138 -3.71 -5.92 -23.07
N VAL A 139 -3.81 -5.21 -21.94
CA VAL A 139 -3.88 -5.84 -20.61
C VAL A 139 -5.20 -6.59 -20.43
N MET A 140 -6.34 -6.00 -20.81
CA MET A 140 -7.63 -6.70 -20.70
C MET A 140 -7.69 -7.94 -21.60
N GLN A 141 -7.10 -7.86 -22.79
CA GLN A 141 -6.95 -9.03 -23.68
C GLN A 141 -6.09 -10.12 -23.03
N ASN A 142 -4.98 -9.77 -22.37
CA ASN A 142 -4.12 -10.73 -21.67
C ASN A 142 -4.79 -11.38 -20.45
N ILE A 143 -5.59 -10.63 -19.68
CA ILE A 143 -6.37 -11.17 -18.55
C ILE A 143 -7.42 -12.16 -19.06
N VAL A 144 -8.15 -11.81 -20.13
CA VAL A 144 -9.13 -12.73 -20.74
C VAL A 144 -8.44 -13.96 -21.33
N ALA A 145 -7.29 -13.80 -21.97
CA ALA A 145 -6.55 -14.87 -22.61
C ALA A 145 -5.97 -15.88 -21.59
N ARG A 146 -5.41 -15.40 -20.47
CA ARG A 146 -4.82 -16.26 -19.42
C ARG A 146 -5.85 -17.11 -18.69
N SER A 147 -7.08 -16.62 -18.58
CA SER A 147 -8.18 -17.30 -17.87
C SER A 147 -9.36 -17.62 -18.79
N LEU A 148 -9.08 -17.94 -20.05
CA LEU A 148 -10.09 -18.10 -21.11
C LEU A 148 -11.18 -19.13 -20.75
N SER A 149 -10.80 -20.26 -20.16
CA SER A 149 -11.74 -21.31 -19.72
C SER A 149 -12.70 -20.82 -18.64
N HIS A 150 -12.25 -19.96 -17.72
CA HIS A 150 -13.05 -19.39 -16.64
C HIS A 150 -14.05 -18.36 -17.18
N TRP A 151 -13.60 -17.46 -18.05
CA TRP A 151 -14.50 -16.53 -18.73
C TRP A 151 -15.55 -17.26 -19.57
N ILE A 152 -15.17 -18.36 -20.25
CA ILE A 152 -16.12 -19.23 -20.93
C ILE A 152 -17.14 -19.80 -19.94
N ILE A 153 -16.75 -20.25 -18.75
CA ILE A 153 -17.69 -20.77 -17.73
C ILE A 153 -18.61 -19.67 -17.21
N ILE A 154 -18.10 -18.47 -16.90
CA ILE A 154 -18.90 -17.33 -16.44
C ILE A 154 -19.91 -16.91 -17.52
N PHE A 155 -19.44 -16.67 -18.75
CA PHE A 155 -20.32 -16.26 -19.84
C PHE A 155 -21.31 -17.36 -20.21
N THR A 156 -20.91 -18.64 -20.18
CA THR A 156 -21.82 -19.76 -20.40
C THR A 156 -22.85 -19.88 -19.27
N GLY A 157 -22.45 -19.69 -18.02
CA GLY A 157 -23.36 -19.67 -16.87
C GLY A 157 -24.38 -18.53 -16.95
N CYS A 158 -23.91 -17.31 -17.22
CA CYS A 158 -24.77 -16.14 -17.46
C CYS A 158 -25.70 -16.35 -18.66
N PHE A 159 -25.20 -16.95 -19.74
CA PHE A 159 -26.00 -17.25 -20.94
C PHE A 159 -27.05 -18.33 -20.70
N VAL A 160 -26.71 -19.44 -20.04
CA VAL A 160 -27.66 -20.52 -19.70
C VAL A 160 -28.74 -20.00 -18.75
N VAL A 161 -28.38 -19.18 -17.77
CA VAL A 161 -29.33 -18.54 -16.86
C VAL A 161 -30.20 -17.52 -17.61
N GLY A 162 -29.62 -16.67 -18.44
CA GLY A 162 -30.34 -15.70 -19.28
C GLY A 162 -31.31 -16.38 -20.24
N ALA A 163 -30.87 -17.43 -20.92
CA ALA A 163 -31.70 -18.25 -21.80
C ALA A 163 -32.82 -18.94 -21.02
N PHE A 164 -32.55 -19.49 -19.83
CA PHE A 164 -33.57 -20.07 -18.97
C PHE A 164 -34.62 -19.03 -18.54
N LEU A 165 -34.19 -17.82 -18.14
CA LEU A 165 -35.08 -16.71 -17.78
C LEU A 165 -35.94 -16.25 -18.96
N ILE A 166 -35.35 -16.10 -20.15
CA ILE A 166 -36.06 -15.74 -21.39
C ILE A 166 -37.09 -16.83 -21.74
N THR A 167 -36.68 -18.09 -21.76
CA THR A 167 -37.55 -19.23 -22.09
C THR A 167 -38.70 -19.36 -21.09
N PHE A 168 -38.43 -19.17 -19.79
CA PHE A 168 -39.44 -19.21 -18.74
C PHE A 168 -40.41 -18.02 -18.85
N THR A 169 -39.90 -16.83 -19.16
CA THR A 169 -40.70 -15.60 -19.37
C THR A 169 -41.61 -15.72 -20.60
N ILE A 170 -41.09 -16.28 -21.70
CA ILE A 170 -41.87 -16.58 -22.90
C ILE A 170 -42.97 -17.59 -22.58
N LYS A 171 -42.64 -18.70 -21.90
CA LYS A 171 -43.61 -19.75 -21.55
C LYS A 171 -44.71 -19.25 -20.61
N TYR A 172 -44.38 -18.35 -19.68
CA TYR A 172 -45.35 -17.74 -18.76
C TYR A 172 -46.22 -16.69 -19.45
N SER A 173 -45.63 -15.87 -20.33
CA SER A 173 -46.36 -14.90 -21.16
C SER A 173 -47.32 -15.58 -22.15
N ILE A 174 -46.93 -16.73 -22.72
CA ILE A 174 -47.80 -17.53 -23.61
C ILE A 174 -48.94 -18.19 -22.82
N LYS A 175 -48.68 -18.71 -21.60
CA LYS A 175 -49.75 -19.28 -20.74
C LYS A 175 -50.69 -18.21 -20.19
N GLY A 176 -50.22 -16.99 -19.95
CA GLY A 176 -51.05 -15.85 -19.51
C GLY A 176 -52.05 -15.38 -20.57
N LYS A 177 -51.78 -15.61 -21.86
CA LYS A 177 -52.67 -15.23 -22.97
C LYS A 177 -53.76 -16.28 -23.31
N LYS A 178 -53.75 -17.47 -22.70
CA LYS A 178 -54.75 -18.54 -22.94
C LYS A 178 -55.77 -18.73 -21.82
N VAL A 179 -56.08 -17.68 -21.05
CA VAL A 179 -57.31 -17.66 -20.22
C VAL A 179 -58.32 -16.76 -20.93
N ASN A 180 -58.85 -17.26 -22.04
CA ASN A 180 -60.09 -16.72 -22.58
C ASN A 180 -61.23 -17.15 -21.66
N LYS A 181 -61.95 -16.13 -21.17
CA LYS A 181 -63.29 -16.23 -20.61
C LYS A 181 -64.17 -16.98 -21.62
N HIS A 182 -64.50 -18.25 -21.38
CA HIS A 182 -65.84 -18.81 -21.57
C HIS A 182 -65.89 -20.28 -21.14
N GLN A 183 -66.85 -20.56 -20.24
CA GLN A 183 -67.53 -21.82 -19.94
C GLN A 183 -66.69 -23.11 -19.82
N VAL A 184 -66.66 -23.69 -18.62
CA VAL A 184 -67.45 -24.89 -18.30
C VAL A 184 -67.73 -24.87 -16.80
N GLY A 185 -69.01 -24.86 -16.44
CA GLY A 185 -69.45 -25.15 -15.09
C GLY A 185 -69.18 -26.63 -14.79
N LEU A 186 -68.26 -26.89 -13.86
CA LEU A 186 -68.15 -28.17 -13.18
C LEU A 186 -67.92 -27.87 -11.71
N LYS A 187 -68.97 -28.11 -10.92
CA LYS A 187 -68.92 -28.17 -9.47
C LYS A 187 -67.90 -29.24 -9.10
N PHE A 188 -66.74 -28.81 -8.60
CA PHE A 188 -65.83 -29.67 -7.84
C PHE A 188 -65.73 -29.07 -6.44
N GLU A 189 -66.73 -29.37 -5.61
CA GLU A 189 -66.59 -29.27 -4.15
C GLU A 189 -65.66 -30.40 -3.70
N ALA A 190 -64.36 -30.17 -3.78
CA ALA A 190 -63.39 -30.95 -3.02
C ALA A 190 -63.10 -30.22 -1.71
N ASN A 191 -63.66 -30.77 -0.64
CA ASN A 191 -63.30 -30.51 0.75
C ASN A 191 -61.78 -30.56 0.94
N LEU A 192 -61.12 -29.40 0.89
CA LEU A 192 -59.80 -29.19 1.47
C LEU A 192 -59.96 -28.20 2.62
N LYS A 193 -60.33 -28.73 3.79
CA LYS A 193 -60.21 -27.99 5.05
C LYS A 193 -58.73 -27.58 5.22
N PRO A 194 -58.40 -26.28 5.36
CA PRO A 194 -57.04 -25.87 5.62
C PRO A 194 -56.68 -26.20 7.08
N LYS A 195 -56.22 -27.43 7.34
CA LYS A 195 -55.51 -27.79 8.57
C LYS A 195 -54.08 -27.25 8.50
N THR A 196 -53.90 -25.93 8.56
CA THR A 196 -52.58 -25.29 8.72
C THR A 196 -52.62 -24.02 9.57
N LYS A 197 -53.64 -23.83 10.43
CA LYS A 197 -53.66 -22.71 11.38
C LYS A 197 -52.75 -22.92 12.62
N GLN A 198 -52.30 -24.14 12.90
CA GLN A 198 -51.59 -24.44 14.16
C GLN A 198 -50.05 -24.35 14.05
N SER A 199 -49.45 -24.57 12.88
CA SER A 199 -47.98 -24.43 12.71
C SER A 199 -47.51 -22.97 12.63
N SER A 200 -48.39 -22.05 12.19
CA SER A 200 -48.11 -20.61 12.10
C SER A 200 -47.84 -19.95 13.45
N LYS A 201 -48.42 -20.47 14.54
CA LYS A 201 -48.38 -19.84 15.87
C LYS A 201 -47.02 -19.99 16.57
N TYR A 202 -46.25 -21.01 16.19
CA TYR A 202 -44.94 -21.30 16.79
C TYR A 202 -43.77 -20.94 15.85
N LEU A 203 -43.96 -21.02 14.52
CA LEU A 203 -42.92 -20.68 13.54
C LEU A 203 -42.64 -19.17 13.45
N GLN A 204 -43.63 -18.31 13.68
CA GLN A 204 -43.45 -16.84 13.67
C GLN A 204 -42.59 -16.32 14.83
N PRO A 205 -42.87 -16.66 16.11
CA PRO A 205 -42.01 -16.25 17.20
C PRO A 205 -40.62 -16.90 17.13
N LEU A 206 -40.52 -18.14 16.62
CA LEU A 206 -39.21 -18.79 16.39
C LEU A 206 -38.41 -18.08 15.29
N GLY A 207 -39.03 -17.72 14.17
CA GLY A 207 -38.36 -16.96 13.10
C GLY A 207 -37.94 -15.55 13.54
N LEU A 208 -38.78 -14.87 14.33
CA LEU A 208 -38.44 -13.58 14.93
C LEU A 208 -37.31 -13.73 15.96
N ALA A 209 -37.34 -14.78 16.78
CA ALA A 209 -36.27 -15.08 17.73
C ALA A 209 -34.95 -15.40 17.02
N ILE A 210 -34.96 -16.12 15.90
CA ILE A 210 -33.78 -16.37 15.07
C ILE A 210 -33.24 -15.05 14.50
N ILE A 211 -34.10 -14.19 13.95
CA ILE A 211 -33.67 -12.87 13.43
C ILE A 211 -33.11 -11.99 14.56
N ILE A 212 -33.74 -11.97 15.74
CA ILE A 212 -33.26 -11.21 16.89
C ILE A 212 -31.94 -11.81 17.41
N ILE A 213 -31.81 -13.13 17.47
CA ILE A 213 -30.57 -13.81 17.82
C ILE A 213 -29.50 -13.51 16.77
N ASP A 214 -29.81 -13.43 15.49
CA ASP A 214 -28.87 -13.12 14.41
C ASP A 214 -28.41 -11.65 14.49
N ILE A 215 -29.35 -10.72 14.75
CA ILE A 215 -29.05 -9.31 15.00
C ILE A 215 -28.25 -9.13 16.29
N ILE A 216 -28.60 -9.82 17.39
CA ILE A 216 -27.85 -9.78 18.65
C ILE A 216 -26.50 -10.44 18.47
N THR A 217 -26.40 -11.55 17.74
CA THR A 217 -25.13 -12.23 17.43
C THR A 217 -24.27 -11.31 16.59
N MET A 218 -24.80 -10.66 15.55
CA MET A 218 -24.11 -9.62 14.81
C MET A 218 -23.69 -8.47 15.72
N ILE A 219 -24.57 -7.88 16.54
CA ILE A 219 -24.27 -6.75 17.43
C ILE A 219 -23.22 -7.14 18.48
N VAL A 220 -23.32 -8.32 19.09
CA VAL A 220 -22.37 -8.86 20.07
C VAL A 220 -21.04 -9.20 19.39
N PHE A 221 -21.05 -9.76 18.18
CA PHE A 221 -19.86 -9.95 17.35
C PHE A 221 -19.21 -8.60 17.02
N PHE A 222 -19.98 -7.59 16.59
CA PHE A 222 -19.51 -6.24 16.29
C PHE A 222 -19.02 -5.48 17.52
N ALA A 223 -19.53 -5.80 18.71
CA ALA A 223 -19.20 -5.11 19.96
C ALA A 223 -18.00 -5.69 20.72
N LYS A 224 -17.68 -6.98 20.56
CA LYS A 224 -16.69 -7.65 21.44
C LYS A 224 -15.26 -7.74 20.94
N ASP A 225 -15.01 -7.88 19.64
CA ASP A 225 -13.63 -7.82 19.13
C ASP A 225 -13.61 -7.71 17.60
N LEU A 226 -13.33 -6.51 17.09
CA LEU A 226 -13.20 -6.29 15.65
C LEU A 226 -11.98 -7.03 15.06
N ASP A 227 -11.00 -7.42 15.87
CA ASP A 227 -9.78 -8.09 15.42
C ASP A 227 -10.01 -9.58 15.15
N GLY A 228 -10.82 -10.28 15.97
CA GLY A 228 -11.21 -11.68 15.70
C GLY A 228 -12.06 -11.85 14.44
N ILE A 229 -12.89 -10.84 14.11
CA ILE A 229 -13.69 -10.81 12.86
C ILE A 229 -12.78 -10.70 11.62
N ARG A 230 -11.63 -10.02 11.71
CA ARG A 230 -10.71 -9.85 10.56
C ARG A 230 -10.20 -11.20 10.03
N MET A 231 -10.06 -12.19 10.91
CA MET A 231 -9.56 -13.53 10.58
C MET A 231 -10.57 -14.44 9.87
N VAL A 232 -11.87 -14.14 9.98
CA VAL A 232 -12.96 -14.94 9.38
C VAL A 232 -13.76 -14.18 8.33
N ALA A 233 -13.51 -12.88 8.17
CA ALA A 233 -14.21 -12.08 7.18
C ALA A 233 -13.72 -12.39 5.75
N PRO A 234 -14.63 -12.36 4.75
CA PRO A 234 -14.25 -12.44 3.35
C PRO A 234 -13.19 -11.39 2.96
N ALA A 235 -12.36 -11.69 1.96
CA ALA A 235 -11.20 -10.86 1.64
C ALA A 235 -11.65 -9.48 1.12
N HIS A 236 -12.73 -9.43 0.34
CA HIS A 236 -13.40 -8.19 -0.06
C HIS A 236 -13.94 -7.36 1.13
N TRP A 237 -14.25 -7.97 2.28
CA TRP A 237 -14.66 -7.24 3.48
C TRP A 237 -13.47 -6.61 4.20
N ASN A 238 -12.32 -7.29 4.21
CA ASN A 238 -11.06 -6.69 4.66
C ASN A 238 -10.63 -5.56 3.73
N PHE A 239 -10.82 -5.71 2.41
CA PHE A 239 -10.66 -4.64 1.41
C PHE A 239 -11.65 -3.48 1.64
N TYR A 240 -12.95 -3.74 1.85
CA TYR A 240 -13.93 -2.69 2.14
C TYR A 240 -13.63 -1.98 3.48
N LYS A 241 -13.10 -2.70 4.47
CA LYS A 241 -12.65 -2.13 5.74
C LYS A 241 -11.35 -1.34 5.64
N SER A 242 -10.46 -1.68 4.71
CA SER A 242 -9.24 -0.90 4.42
C SER A 242 -9.59 0.52 3.95
N HIS A 243 -10.80 0.72 3.42
CA HIS A 243 -11.36 2.01 3.03
C HIS A 243 -12.07 2.75 4.18
N PHE A 244 -12.36 2.08 5.31
CA PHE A 244 -12.90 2.77 6.47
C PHE A 244 -11.79 3.46 7.24
N LYS A 245 -11.99 4.77 7.46
CA LYS A 245 -11.09 5.60 8.26
C LYS A 245 -10.81 4.95 9.62
N PRO A 246 -9.58 4.50 9.94
CA PRO A 246 -9.20 4.25 11.33
C PRO A 246 -9.55 5.48 12.16
N ARG A 247 -10.40 5.26 13.16
CA ARG A 247 -10.77 6.27 14.15
C ARG A 247 -9.97 5.99 15.40
N PHE A 248 -9.27 7.00 15.87
CA PHE A 248 -8.78 7.01 17.23
C PHE A 248 -9.81 7.69 18.12
N SER A 249 -10.11 7.09 19.27
CA SER A 249 -10.58 7.90 20.39
C SER A 249 -9.43 8.83 20.81
N GLN A 250 -9.75 9.98 21.40
CA GLN A 250 -8.72 10.93 21.83
C GLN A 250 -7.70 10.27 22.77
N GLN A 251 -8.15 9.45 23.73
CA GLN A 251 -7.25 8.73 24.63
C GLN A 251 -6.36 7.72 23.90
N ALA A 252 -6.92 6.90 23.01
CA ALA A 252 -6.14 5.92 22.26
C ALA A 252 -5.09 6.59 21.36
N TYR A 253 -5.37 7.80 20.86
CA TYR A 253 -4.41 8.60 20.11
C TYR A 253 -3.28 9.10 21.01
N ILE A 254 -3.61 9.66 22.17
CA ILE A 254 -2.62 10.13 23.16
C ILE A 254 -1.71 8.96 23.57
N ASP A 255 -2.28 7.80 23.91
CA ASP A 255 -1.54 6.61 24.30
C ASP A 255 -0.60 6.15 23.19
N ALA A 256 -1.07 6.14 21.93
CA ALA A 256 -0.24 5.76 20.78
C ALA A 256 0.91 6.75 20.53
N VAL A 257 0.66 8.05 20.70
CA VAL A 257 1.70 9.10 20.59
C VAL A 257 2.74 8.96 21.70
N GLN A 258 2.32 8.76 22.95
CA GLN A 258 3.22 8.56 24.07
C GLN A 258 4.07 7.30 23.87
N GLN A 259 3.45 6.22 23.39
CA GLN A 259 4.16 5.00 23.02
C GLN A 259 5.20 5.29 21.94
N TYR A 260 4.85 5.97 20.84
CA TYR A 260 5.79 6.34 19.77
C TYR A 260 6.98 7.14 20.30
N ARG A 261 6.74 8.19 21.09
CA ARG A 261 7.80 9.05 21.65
C ARG A 261 8.70 8.29 22.63
N SER A 262 8.17 7.31 23.36
CA SER A 262 8.95 6.46 24.27
C SER A 262 9.87 5.47 23.54
N GLN A 263 9.53 5.08 22.32
CA GLN A 263 10.28 4.12 21.51
C GLN A 263 11.20 4.79 20.49
N ASN A 264 11.25 6.12 20.48
CA ASN A 264 12.09 6.85 19.56
C ASN A 264 12.77 8.02 20.26
N GLN A 265 13.99 7.77 20.71
CA GLN A 265 14.81 8.75 21.38
C GLN A 265 15.39 9.76 20.38
N LEU A 266 15.07 11.04 20.58
CA LEU A 266 15.64 12.14 19.79
C LEU A 266 17.14 12.33 20.07
N LYS A 267 17.84 12.95 19.11
CA LYS A 267 19.23 13.39 19.27
C LYS A 267 19.35 14.37 20.45
N GLU A 268 20.48 14.36 21.15
CA GLU A 268 20.74 15.35 22.20
C GLU A 268 20.59 16.78 21.65
N GLY A 269 19.98 17.66 22.43
CA GLY A 269 19.68 19.05 22.01
C GLY A 269 18.38 19.22 21.23
N TYR A 270 17.65 18.14 20.92
CA TYR A 270 16.34 18.18 20.24
C TYR A 270 15.20 17.87 21.21
N ASP A 271 13.99 18.31 20.87
CA ASP A 271 12.75 17.94 21.55
C ASP A 271 11.57 17.96 20.54
N TRP A 272 10.43 17.37 20.92
CA TRP A 272 9.22 17.40 20.12
C TRP A 272 8.64 18.82 20.10
N ILE A 273 8.22 19.31 18.93
CA ILE A 273 7.67 20.68 18.82
C ILE A 273 6.28 20.75 19.44
N ASP A 274 5.43 19.75 19.19
CA ASP A 274 4.03 19.77 19.64
C ASP A 274 3.88 19.19 21.05
N GLN A 275 3.86 20.05 22.06
CA GLN A 275 3.78 19.69 23.48
C GLN A 275 2.36 19.84 24.06
N ARG A 276 1.34 19.96 23.22
CA ARG A 276 -0.07 19.99 23.69
C ARG A 276 -0.48 18.65 24.30
N ASP A 277 -1.44 18.66 25.23
CA ASP A 277 -2.02 17.44 25.82
C ASP A 277 -2.60 16.48 24.76
N THR A 278 -3.11 17.04 23.67
CA THR A 278 -3.50 16.30 22.47
C THR A 278 -2.78 16.90 21.27
N PRO A 279 -1.58 16.40 20.93
CA PRO A 279 -0.78 16.94 19.84
C PRO A 279 -1.53 16.84 18.50
N ILE A 280 -1.34 17.80 17.60
CA ILE A 280 -1.80 17.70 16.20
C ILE A 280 -0.68 17.13 15.32
N PHE A 281 0.56 17.55 15.55
CA PHE A 281 1.76 17.11 14.83
C PHE A 281 2.72 16.37 15.77
N PRO A 282 2.33 15.19 16.28
CA PRO A 282 2.99 14.54 17.41
C PRO A 282 4.43 14.10 17.15
N ILE A 283 4.78 13.90 15.87
CA ILE A 283 6.07 13.35 15.46
C ILE A 283 7.06 14.41 14.96
N VAL A 284 6.67 15.69 14.96
CA VAL A 284 7.58 16.77 14.54
C VAL A 284 8.50 17.13 15.70
N TYR A 285 9.79 17.17 15.42
CA TYR A 285 10.85 17.51 16.35
C TYR A 285 11.79 18.55 15.74
N ALA A 286 12.53 19.26 16.59
CA ALA A 286 13.50 20.28 16.20
C ALA A 286 14.50 20.52 17.33
N PRO A 287 15.59 21.28 17.10
CA PRO A 287 16.44 21.72 18.20
C PRO A 287 15.61 22.48 19.25
N LYS A 288 16.01 22.37 20.52
CA LYS A 288 15.31 23.01 21.64
C LYS A 288 15.06 24.51 21.42
N LYS A 289 15.97 25.21 20.72
CA LYS A 289 15.78 26.61 20.31
C LYS A 289 14.49 26.82 19.51
N VAL A 290 14.27 26.01 18.48
CA VAL A 290 13.07 26.08 17.63
C VAL A 290 11.84 25.65 18.44
N VAL A 291 11.96 24.63 19.29
CA VAL A 291 10.87 24.17 20.17
C VAL A 291 10.40 25.29 21.10
N CYS A 292 11.33 26.08 21.64
CA CYS A 292 11.03 27.23 22.50
C CYS A 292 10.26 28.33 21.78
N SER A 293 10.43 28.51 20.46
CA SER A 293 9.64 29.48 19.67
C SER A 293 8.15 29.12 19.61
N TYR A 294 7.79 27.84 19.75
CA TYR A 294 6.41 27.36 19.81
C TYR A 294 5.92 27.12 21.26
N ASN A 295 6.83 26.92 22.20
CA ASN A 295 6.53 26.55 23.59
C ASN A 295 7.36 27.39 24.58
N PRO A 296 7.18 28.71 24.63
CA PRO A 296 7.98 29.60 25.48
C PRO A 296 7.81 29.33 26.99
N GLN A 297 6.78 28.59 27.37
CA GLN A 297 6.51 28.20 28.76
C GLN A 297 7.38 27.04 29.29
N LEU A 298 8.17 26.37 28.45
CA LEU A 298 8.98 25.22 28.88
C LEU A 298 10.14 25.69 29.77
N ALA A 299 10.36 24.97 30.87
CA ALA A 299 11.32 25.35 31.91
C ALA A 299 12.77 25.48 31.43
N TYR A 300 13.14 24.80 30.35
CA TYR A 300 14.50 24.83 29.80
C TYR A 300 14.73 25.91 28.74
N CYS A 301 13.71 26.70 28.38
CA CYS A 301 13.86 27.75 27.37
C CYS A 301 14.63 28.94 27.95
N PRO A 302 15.90 29.15 27.54
CA PRO A 302 16.70 30.24 28.06
C PRO A 302 16.27 31.57 27.43
N SER A 303 16.56 32.69 28.11
CA SER A 303 16.29 34.06 27.61
C SER A 303 17.32 34.59 26.60
N THR A 304 18.44 33.89 26.39
CA THR A 304 19.42 34.16 25.32
C THR A 304 20.15 32.86 24.97
N ILE A 305 20.33 32.61 23.67
CA ILE A 305 20.97 31.39 23.16
C ILE A 305 22.28 31.77 22.46
N PRO A 306 23.43 31.27 22.92
CA PRO A 306 24.69 31.43 22.18
C PRO A 306 24.66 30.61 20.89
N VAL A 307 25.11 31.22 19.80
CA VAL A 307 25.35 30.57 18.49
C VAL A 307 26.79 30.07 18.51
N THR A 308 27.02 28.78 18.28
CA THR A 308 28.31 28.14 18.60
C THR A 308 28.85 27.17 17.55
N ALA A 309 28.48 27.28 16.28
CA ALA A 309 29.19 26.54 15.23
C ALA A 309 29.84 27.50 14.22
N VAL A 310 31.09 27.19 13.85
CA VAL A 310 31.73 27.75 12.67
C VAL A 310 31.36 26.80 11.52
N PRO A 311 30.54 27.22 10.55
CA PRO A 311 30.15 26.37 9.43
C PRO A 311 31.36 25.97 8.59
N TYR A 312 31.37 24.76 8.05
CA TYR A 312 32.33 24.35 7.03
C TYR A 312 31.71 24.44 5.63
N GLU A 313 32.53 24.47 4.58
CA GLU A 313 32.02 24.51 3.20
C GLU A 313 31.15 23.29 2.89
N SER A 314 29.86 23.52 2.63
CA SER A 314 28.89 22.47 2.32
C SER A 314 29.35 21.63 1.11
N PRO A 315 29.47 20.30 1.26
CA PRO A 315 29.77 19.43 0.13
C PRO A 315 28.56 19.36 -0.82
N ASN A 316 28.79 18.98 -2.08
CA ASN A 316 27.67 18.52 -2.89
C ASN A 316 27.12 17.20 -2.31
N VAL A 317 25.87 16.88 -2.62
CA VAL A 317 25.24 15.61 -2.25
C VAL A 317 24.72 14.94 -3.52
N VAL A 318 25.23 13.75 -3.82
CA VAL A 318 24.77 12.93 -4.95
C VAL A 318 24.06 11.70 -4.40
N VAL A 319 22.82 11.48 -4.81
CA VAL A 319 22.00 10.32 -4.45
C VAL A 319 21.64 9.56 -5.71
N ILE A 320 22.22 8.36 -5.86
CA ILE A 320 21.90 7.43 -6.93
C ILE A 320 20.93 6.40 -6.38
N VAL A 321 19.76 6.31 -7.01
CA VAL A 321 18.65 5.44 -6.65
C VAL A 321 18.53 4.32 -7.69
N ILE A 322 18.93 3.11 -7.31
CA ILE A 322 18.89 1.94 -8.17
C ILE A 322 17.50 1.32 -8.16
N GLU A 323 16.88 1.18 -9.33
CA GLU A 323 15.56 0.58 -9.47
C GLU A 323 15.57 -0.92 -9.11
N SER A 324 14.61 -1.40 -8.32
CA SER A 324 14.42 -2.82 -8.03
C SER A 324 15.71 -3.54 -7.56
N PHE A 325 16.48 -2.92 -6.65
CA PHE A 325 17.78 -3.41 -6.22
C PHE A 325 17.74 -4.14 -4.87
N THR A 326 17.96 -5.45 -4.91
CA THR A 326 18.46 -6.23 -3.75
C THR A 326 19.68 -7.03 -4.20
N PRO A 327 20.84 -6.90 -3.55
CA PRO A 327 21.95 -7.82 -3.76
C PRO A 327 21.65 -9.13 -3.02
N GLY A 328 21.20 -10.14 -3.77
CA GLY A 328 21.07 -11.49 -3.21
C GLY A 328 22.40 -12.02 -2.66
N PRO A 329 22.43 -13.04 -1.78
CA PRO A 329 23.67 -13.54 -1.18
C PRO A 329 24.80 -13.86 -2.17
N MET A 330 24.48 -14.23 -3.42
CA MET A 330 25.49 -14.44 -4.47
C MET A 330 26.31 -13.18 -4.83
N MET A 331 25.72 -11.99 -4.71
CA MET A 331 26.35 -10.71 -5.00
C MET A 331 27.08 -10.13 -3.78
N LEU A 332 26.84 -10.71 -2.59
CA LEU A 332 27.42 -10.26 -1.33
C LEU A 332 28.73 -10.99 -1.02
N ASP A 333 29.63 -10.33 -0.32
CA ASP A 333 30.86 -10.94 0.20
C ASP A 333 30.53 -12.05 1.21
N ASP A 334 31.22 -13.19 1.11
CA ASP A 334 30.92 -14.37 1.92
C ASP A 334 31.09 -14.08 3.41
N LYS A 335 32.06 -13.23 3.80
CA LYS A 335 32.24 -12.85 5.21
C LYS A 335 31.04 -12.11 5.78
N VAL A 336 30.38 -11.28 4.97
CA VAL A 336 29.19 -10.53 5.38
C VAL A 336 28.00 -11.47 5.54
N VAL A 337 27.84 -12.44 4.62
CA VAL A 337 26.77 -13.44 4.67
C VAL A 337 26.93 -14.37 5.87
N GLU A 338 28.17 -14.80 6.17
CA GLU A 338 28.46 -15.77 7.23
C GLU A 338 28.53 -15.14 8.63
N SER A 339 28.97 -13.88 8.77
CA SER A 339 29.13 -13.23 10.07
C SER A 339 27.78 -12.95 10.75
N GLN A 340 27.74 -13.08 12.07
CA GLN A 340 26.60 -12.70 12.91
C GLN A 340 26.80 -11.34 13.60
N ASP A 341 27.94 -10.68 13.35
CA ASP A 341 28.28 -9.41 13.98
C ASP A 341 27.39 -8.28 13.41
N PRO A 342 26.96 -7.32 14.26
CA PRO A 342 26.16 -6.18 13.80
C PRO A 342 26.94 -5.24 12.87
N ILE A 343 28.27 -5.38 12.83
CA ILE A 343 29.17 -4.66 11.93
C ILE A 343 30.31 -5.60 11.50
N VAL A 344 30.64 -5.59 10.21
CA VAL A 344 31.65 -6.48 9.60
C VAL A 344 32.71 -5.66 8.87
N ASP A 345 33.96 -6.09 8.97
CA ASP A 345 35.08 -5.49 8.24
C ASP A 345 35.21 -6.09 6.83
N GLY A 346 35.27 -5.22 5.83
CA GLY A 346 35.42 -5.58 4.42
C GLY A 346 34.39 -4.92 3.51
N PRO A 347 34.44 -5.19 2.20
CA PRO A 347 33.41 -4.77 1.28
C PRO A 347 32.13 -5.60 1.42
N LEU A 348 31.00 -4.99 1.07
CA LEU A 348 29.70 -5.64 1.02
C LEU A 348 29.52 -6.51 -0.23
N TYR A 349 30.07 -6.09 -1.37
CA TYR A 349 29.77 -6.69 -2.68
C TYR A 349 30.94 -7.47 -3.27
N LYS A 350 30.61 -8.48 -4.08
CA LYS A 350 31.56 -9.23 -4.90
C LYS A 350 31.85 -8.51 -6.21
N GLU A 351 33.14 -8.39 -6.53
CA GLU A 351 33.66 -7.72 -7.72
C GLU A 351 33.12 -8.30 -9.04
N VAL A 352 32.90 -9.62 -9.07
CA VAL A 352 32.45 -10.32 -10.28
C VAL A 352 31.03 -9.90 -10.72
N TYR A 353 30.23 -9.33 -9.81
CA TYR A 353 28.87 -8.88 -10.09
C TYR A 353 28.73 -7.37 -10.09
N LEU A 354 29.40 -6.69 -9.15
CA LEU A 354 29.23 -5.26 -8.93
C LEU A 354 30.60 -4.61 -8.61
N PRO A 355 31.51 -4.51 -9.59
CA PRO A 355 32.86 -3.99 -9.38
C PRO A 355 32.88 -2.55 -8.83
N THR A 356 32.02 -1.66 -9.33
CA THR A 356 31.94 -0.28 -8.85
C THR A 356 31.39 -0.25 -7.42
N MET A 357 30.29 -0.94 -7.14
CA MET A 357 29.72 -0.98 -5.78
C MET A 357 30.69 -1.63 -4.77
N LYS A 358 31.47 -2.64 -5.18
CA LYS A 358 32.56 -3.17 -4.35
C LYS A 358 33.57 -2.07 -4.01
N GLN A 359 34.11 -1.36 -5.01
CA GLN A 359 35.09 -0.31 -4.78
C GLN A 359 34.54 0.78 -3.85
N LEU A 360 33.29 1.21 -4.07
CA LEU A 360 32.61 2.15 -3.18
C LEU A 360 32.48 1.62 -1.76
N SER A 361 32.24 0.32 -1.59
CA SER A 361 32.17 -0.31 -0.28
C SER A 361 33.54 -0.43 0.40
N GLU A 362 34.65 -0.51 -0.34
CA GLU A 362 36.00 -0.50 0.22
C GLU A 362 36.42 0.91 0.67
N THR A 363 35.88 1.95 0.02
CA THR A 363 36.20 3.35 0.33
C THR A 363 35.22 4.04 1.25
N GLY A 364 34.02 3.49 1.42
CA GLY A 364 32.95 4.07 2.22
C GLY A 364 32.43 3.12 3.29
N THR A 365 31.21 3.42 3.76
CA THR A 365 30.47 2.60 4.71
C THR A 365 29.24 2.02 4.04
N SER A 366 29.02 0.73 4.21
CA SER A 366 27.92 -0.01 3.60
C SER A 366 26.87 -0.42 4.62
N PHE A 367 25.62 -0.49 4.17
CA PHE A 367 24.46 -0.89 4.98
C PHE A 367 23.78 -2.05 4.27
N SER A 368 24.03 -3.28 4.73
CA SER A 368 23.46 -4.48 4.12
C SER A 368 21.97 -4.65 4.43
N SER A 369 21.54 -4.10 5.56
CA SER A 369 20.20 -4.28 6.11
C SER A 369 19.32 -3.05 5.93
N LEU A 370 19.62 -2.24 4.90
CA LEU A 370 18.80 -1.08 4.55
C LEU A 370 17.51 -1.55 3.90
N SER A 371 16.37 -1.19 4.46
CA SER A 371 15.07 -1.48 3.86
C SER A 371 14.46 -0.25 3.21
N SER A 372 13.75 -0.47 2.12
CA SER A 372 12.80 0.49 1.59
C SER A 372 11.57 0.55 2.50
N ASN A 373 11.02 1.75 2.70
CA ASN A 373 9.81 1.90 3.52
C ASN A 373 8.55 1.37 2.82
N GLY A 374 8.61 1.07 1.51
CA GLY A 374 7.59 0.27 0.85
C GLY A 374 7.91 -0.10 -0.59
N LEU A 375 7.06 -0.96 -1.16
CA LEU A 375 7.21 -1.50 -2.50
C LEU A 375 5.87 -1.45 -3.25
N PRO A 376 5.89 -1.07 -4.54
CA PRO A 376 7.00 -1.00 -5.48
C PRO A 376 7.61 0.41 -5.54
N THR A 377 8.24 0.79 -6.66
CA THR A 377 8.85 2.10 -6.93
C THR A 377 7.99 3.26 -6.45
N VAL A 378 6.68 3.23 -6.73
CA VAL A 378 5.74 4.28 -6.28
C VAL A 378 5.67 4.48 -4.77
N PHE A 379 6.02 3.48 -3.96
CA PHE A 379 6.13 3.60 -2.51
C PHE A 379 7.57 3.81 -2.06
N GLY A 380 8.51 3.05 -2.64
CA GLY A 380 9.92 3.13 -2.28
C GLY A 380 10.52 4.50 -2.59
N TRP A 381 10.44 4.92 -3.86
CA TRP A 381 10.83 6.26 -4.29
C TRP A 381 10.07 7.34 -3.52
N TYR A 382 8.75 7.20 -3.38
CA TYR A 382 7.94 8.20 -2.69
C TYR A 382 8.37 8.39 -1.24
N SER A 383 8.59 7.30 -0.51
CA SER A 383 9.00 7.35 0.89
C SER A 383 10.41 7.91 1.07
N LEU A 384 11.32 7.59 0.15
CA LEU A 384 12.68 8.16 0.12
C LEU A 384 12.63 9.68 -0.09
N ILE A 385 11.83 10.15 -1.05
CA ILE A 385 11.77 11.56 -1.38
C ILE A 385 10.92 12.37 -0.38
N THR A 386 9.84 11.81 0.16
CA THR A 386 8.88 12.55 1.02
C THR A 386 9.00 12.28 2.51
N GLY A 387 9.67 11.20 2.90
CA GLY A 387 9.77 10.82 4.30
C GLY A 387 8.46 10.29 4.87
N GLU A 388 7.42 10.11 4.06
CA GLU A 388 6.19 9.49 4.51
C GLU A 388 6.28 7.97 4.36
N ILE A 389 5.90 7.25 5.41
CA ILE A 389 5.80 5.79 5.37
C ILE A 389 4.58 5.41 4.51
N PRO A 390 4.72 4.53 3.51
CA PRO A 390 3.65 3.98 2.69
C PRO A 390 2.41 3.57 3.48
N TYR A 391 1.24 4.08 3.06
CA TYR A 391 -0.03 3.72 3.68
C TYR A 391 -0.35 2.27 3.36
N SER A 392 -0.70 1.51 4.39
CA SER A 392 -0.98 0.09 4.24
C SER A 392 -2.24 -0.20 3.40
N ASN A 393 -3.07 0.82 3.10
CA ASN A 393 -4.35 0.61 2.42
C ASN A 393 -4.56 1.51 1.19
N SER A 394 -3.51 2.13 0.63
CA SER A 394 -3.62 3.07 -0.50
C SER A 394 -2.25 3.46 -1.04
N ILE A 395 -2.22 4.31 -2.08
CA ILE A 395 -1.00 4.86 -2.65
C ILE A 395 -0.82 6.32 -2.24
N ASN A 396 0.16 6.57 -1.38
CA ASN A 396 0.44 7.89 -0.81
C ASN A 396 0.80 8.92 -1.89
N MET A 397 1.59 8.51 -2.87
CA MET A 397 1.98 9.37 -3.99
C MET A 397 0.77 9.96 -4.73
N MET A 398 -0.40 9.35 -4.58
CA MET A 398 -1.66 9.80 -5.17
C MET A 398 -2.54 10.57 -4.19
N GLN A 399 -2.68 10.07 -2.96
CA GLN A 399 -3.61 10.62 -1.97
C GLN A 399 -3.05 11.81 -1.19
N SER A 400 -1.73 11.86 -1.05
CA SER A 400 -1.02 12.84 -0.22
C SER A 400 -0.49 14.03 -1.02
N ILE A 401 -0.87 14.18 -2.30
CA ILE A 401 -0.38 15.27 -3.17
C ILE A 401 -0.60 16.67 -2.57
N PHE A 402 -1.66 16.84 -1.78
CA PHE A 402 -1.99 18.09 -1.08
C PHE A 402 -1.49 18.13 0.38
N ASN A 403 -0.79 17.10 0.85
CA ASN A 403 -0.23 17.08 2.19
C ASN A 403 1.09 17.84 2.22
N ASP A 404 1.32 18.58 3.29
CA ASP A 404 2.66 19.03 3.62
C ASP A 404 3.48 17.80 3.97
N VAL A 405 4.68 17.69 3.40
CA VAL A 405 5.58 16.58 3.66
C VAL A 405 6.93 17.14 4.08
N ASP A 406 7.61 16.45 4.97
CA ASP A 406 9.00 16.75 5.27
C ASP A 406 9.82 16.22 4.09
N ASP A 407 9.83 16.88 2.93
CA ASP A 407 10.51 16.36 1.74
C ASP A 407 12.01 16.68 1.70
N PHE A 408 12.74 15.76 1.05
CA PHE A 408 14.19 15.77 0.92
C PHE A 408 14.68 16.92 0.03
N PRO A 409 14.07 17.21 -1.14
CA PRO A 409 14.51 18.32 -1.99
C PRO A 409 14.33 19.71 -1.36
N SER A 410 13.15 20.03 -0.82
CA SER A 410 12.86 21.33 -0.22
C SER A 410 13.72 21.62 1.00
N PHE A 411 14.05 20.58 1.78
CA PHE A 411 15.01 20.68 2.88
C PHE A 411 16.36 21.19 2.38
N PHE A 412 16.98 20.52 1.39
CA PHE A 412 18.29 20.91 0.87
C PHE A 412 18.28 22.30 0.24
N ARG A 413 17.19 22.69 -0.42
CA ARG A 413 17.06 24.05 -0.95
C ARG A 413 17.04 25.11 0.15
N GLN A 414 16.39 24.84 1.29
CA GLN A 414 16.43 25.73 2.46
C GLN A 414 17.82 25.78 3.11
N GLN A 415 18.60 24.70 2.97
CA GLN A 415 20.03 24.66 3.30
C GLN A 415 20.92 25.40 2.27
N GLY A 416 20.35 25.97 1.21
CA GLY A 416 21.08 26.77 0.21
C GLY A 416 21.62 25.98 -0.98
N TYR A 417 21.22 24.72 -1.16
CA TYR A 417 21.64 23.90 -2.29
C TYR A 417 20.87 24.25 -3.57
N HIS A 418 21.53 24.06 -4.70
CA HIS A 418 20.85 23.90 -5.99
C HIS A 418 20.44 22.44 -6.16
N SER A 419 19.22 22.17 -6.58
CA SER A 419 18.64 20.82 -6.57
C SER A 419 18.25 20.35 -7.96
N MET A 420 18.63 19.12 -8.32
CA MET A 420 18.30 18.52 -9.61
C MET A 420 17.84 17.07 -9.50
N TYR A 421 16.98 16.65 -10.44
CA TYR A 421 16.48 15.28 -10.55
C TYR A 421 16.54 14.77 -11.99
N ILE A 422 17.16 13.61 -12.19
CA ILE A 422 17.19 12.88 -13.47
C ILE A 422 16.25 11.67 -13.37
N SER A 423 15.27 11.58 -14.28
CA SER A 423 14.35 10.44 -14.33
C SER A 423 14.49 9.63 -15.63
N PRO A 424 14.61 8.29 -15.53
CA PRO A 424 14.67 7.41 -16.68
C PRO A 424 13.27 7.06 -17.22
N SER A 425 12.26 7.15 -16.35
CA SER A 425 10.86 6.93 -16.66
C SER A 425 10.15 8.22 -17.00
N ASN A 426 9.09 8.15 -17.80
CA ASN A 426 8.18 9.28 -17.94
C ASN A 426 7.66 9.74 -16.56
N LEU A 427 7.76 11.01 -16.21
CA LEU A 427 7.29 11.53 -14.92
C LEU A 427 5.77 11.42 -14.74
N ALA A 428 5.01 11.28 -15.82
CA ALA A 428 3.59 10.91 -15.76
C ALA A 428 3.38 9.49 -15.20
N PHE A 429 4.36 8.60 -15.39
CA PHE A 429 4.36 7.26 -14.82
C PHE A 429 4.32 7.34 -13.29
N ASP A 430 3.44 6.53 -12.71
CA ASP A 430 3.06 6.52 -11.28
C ASP A 430 2.54 7.85 -10.69
N GLY A 431 2.60 8.97 -11.42
CA GLY A 431 2.24 10.29 -10.90
C GLY A 431 3.40 11.12 -10.35
N LYS A 432 4.67 10.77 -10.66
CA LYS A 432 5.87 11.47 -10.14
C LYS A 432 5.89 12.97 -10.48
N HIS A 433 5.37 13.36 -11.64
CA HIS A 433 5.25 14.75 -12.09
C HIS A 433 4.52 15.66 -11.08
N ASN A 434 3.55 15.11 -10.35
CA ASN A 434 2.82 15.83 -9.29
C ASN A 434 3.72 16.30 -8.14
N TRP A 435 4.86 15.64 -7.98
CA TRP A 435 5.79 15.84 -6.87
C TRP A 435 7.05 16.57 -7.33
N VAL A 436 7.69 16.12 -8.42
CA VAL A 436 8.94 16.75 -8.89
C VAL A 436 8.76 18.18 -9.38
N PHE A 437 7.54 18.54 -9.83
CA PHE A 437 7.19 19.90 -10.24
C PHE A 437 6.43 20.70 -9.17
N ARG A 438 6.34 20.17 -7.95
CA ARG A 438 5.70 20.85 -6.83
C ARG A 438 6.34 22.22 -6.61
N GLY A 439 5.51 23.24 -6.34
CA GLY A 439 5.95 24.62 -6.13
C GLY A 439 6.43 25.39 -7.37
N LYS A 440 6.48 24.78 -8.58
CA LYS A 440 6.77 25.55 -9.81
C LYS A 440 5.55 26.41 -10.18
N GLU A 441 5.76 27.70 -10.47
CA GLU A 441 4.68 28.60 -10.92
C GLU A 441 3.94 28.09 -12.16
N VAL A 442 4.64 27.28 -12.96
CA VAL A 442 4.16 26.66 -14.21
C VAL A 442 3.16 25.51 -13.97
N VAL A 443 2.86 25.14 -12.72
CA VAL A 443 1.76 24.21 -12.37
C VAL A 443 0.44 24.82 -12.88
N ARG A 444 0.01 24.40 -14.08
CA ARG A 444 -1.13 24.95 -14.80
C ARG A 444 -2.42 24.75 -13.97
N ASN A 445 -2.94 25.85 -13.43
CA ASN A 445 -4.29 26.03 -12.89
C ASN A 445 -4.64 25.44 -11.51
N ASN A 446 -3.73 24.81 -10.76
CA ASN A 446 -4.03 24.38 -9.39
C ASN A 446 -3.45 25.36 -8.34
N PRO A 447 -4.27 26.25 -7.72
CA PRO A 447 -3.77 27.21 -6.74
C PRO A 447 -3.21 26.53 -5.48
N ASP A 448 -3.77 25.39 -5.07
CA ASP A 448 -3.37 24.68 -3.86
C ASP A 448 -1.92 24.14 -3.97
N LEU A 449 -1.48 23.78 -5.17
CA LEU A 449 -0.11 23.29 -5.40
C LEU A 449 0.94 24.40 -5.52
N LYS A 450 0.52 25.65 -5.77
CA LYS A 450 1.42 26.81 -5.89
C LYS A 450 1.96 27.29 -4.55
N GLU A 451 1.26 26.98 -3.47
CA GLU A 451 1.68 27.38 -2.12
C GLU A 451 2.78 26.49 -1.54
N PHE A 452 3.07 25.35 -2.16
CA PHE A 452 4.12 24.45 -1.71
C PHE A 452 5.52 24.93 -2.13
N PRO A 453 6.56 24.60 -1.34
CA PRO A 453 7.92 24.91 -1.72
C PRO A 453 8.29 24.16 -3.00
N LEU A 454 9.11 24.82 -3.81
CA LEU A 454 9.66 24.20 -5.01
C LEU A 454 10.65 23.09 -4.62
N TRP A 455 10.48 21.89 -5.19
CA TRP A 455 11.31 20.72 -4.89
C TRP A 455 12.64 20.70 -5.64
N PHE A 456 12.60 20.73 -6.97
CA PHE A 456 13.81 20.68 -7.80
C PHE A 456 13.91 21.92 -8.68
N ASP A 457 15.09 22.53 -8.70
CA ASP A 457 15.42 23.60 -9.64
C ASP A 457 15.38 23.02 -11.07
N ASP A 458 16.14 21.94 -11.29
CA ASP A 458 16.22 21.24 -12.57
C ASP A 458 15.59 19.84 -12.54
N VAL A 459 14.80 19.52 -13.56
CA VAL A 459 14.21 18.19 -13.74
C VAL A 459 14.47 17.78 -15.18
N VAL A 460 15.17 16.66 -15.36
CA VAL A 460 15.62 16.18 -16.66
C VAL A 460 14.98 14.83 -16.96
N GLN A 461 14.28 14.77 -18.09
CA GLN A 461 13.68 13.55 -18.59
C GLN A 461 13.42 13.68 -20.10
N TYR A 462 14.33 13.15 -20.93
CA TYR A 462 14.13 13.10 -22.38
C TYR A 462 14.93 11.98 -23.02
N PHE A 463 14.40 11.42 -24.12
CA PHE A 463 15.20 10.62 -25.04
C PHE A 463 15.95 11.57 -25.96
N PRO A 464 17.30 11.52 -26.02
CA PRO A 464 18.06 12.46 -26.82
C PRO A 464 17.73 12.30 -28.31
N ASN A 465 17.52 13.43 -28.99
CA ASN A 465 17.62 13.48 -30.45
C ASN A 465 19.09 13.34 -30.89
N GLU A 466 19.37 13.28 -32.19
CA GLU A 466 20.74 13.07 -32.70
C GLU A 466 21.73 14.12 -32.21
N ALA A 467 21.33 15.40 -32.18
CA ALA A 467 22.19 16.48 -31.71
C ALA A 467 22.45 16.38 -30.20
N GLN A 468 21.42 16.07 -29.41
CA GLN A 468 21.54 15.88 -27.96
C GLN A 468 22.37 14.64 -27.63
N ALA A 469 22.24 13.56 -28.40
CA ALA A 469 23.02 12.33 -28.21
C ALA A 469 24.50 12.59 -28.50
N ALA A 470 24.80 13.33 -29.58
CA ALA A 470 26.15 13.77 -29.90
C ALA A 470 26.74 14.69 -28.82
N GLU A 471 25.94 15.61 -28.28
CA GLU A 471 26.36 16.50 -27.18
C GLU A 471 26.64 15.72 -25.88
N LEU A 472 25.82 14.73 -25.57
CA LEU A 472 26.01 13.84 -24.43
C LEU A 472 27.15 12.82 -24.64
N GLY A 473 27.69 12.71 -25.86
CA GLY A 473 28.71 11.71 -26.20
C GLY A 473 28.19 10.27 -26.20
N VAL A 474 26.89 10.07 -26.42
CA VAL A 474 26.24 8.76 -26.36
C VAL A 474 25.57 8.37 -27.68
N GLU A 475 25.51 7.08 -27.98
CA GLU A 475 24.67 6.59 -29.07
C GLU A 475 23.19 6.65 -28.70
N LYS A 476 22.32 6.97 -29.67
CA LYS A 476 20.87 6.93 -29.45
C LYS A 476 20.41 5.48 -29.27
N SER A 477 19.60 5.21 -28.24
CA SER A 477 18.93 3.91 -28.09
C SER A 477 17.75 3.79 -29.07
N LEU A 478 17.59 2.60 -29.66
CA LEU A 478 16.43 2.28 -30.50
C LEU A 478 15.23 1.79 -29.66
N TYR A 479 15.45 1.46 -28.40
CA TYR A 479 14.43 1.03 -27.45
C TYR A 479 13.82 2.27 -26.74
N GLN A 480 12.48 2.34 -26.64
CA GLN A 480 11.79 3.60 -26.27
C GLN A 480 10.82 3.49 -25.09
N THR A 481 10.85 2.41 -24.31
CA THR A 481 9.93 2.29 -23.16
C THR A 481 10.39 3.20 -22.01
N TRP A 482 11.67 3.08 -21.61
CA TRP A 482 12.34 3.92 -20.63
C TRP A 482 13.75 4.29 -21.12
N ILE A 483 14.31 5.37 -20.57
CA ILE A 483 15.63 5.87 -20.96
C ILE A 483 16.69 5.01 -20.23
N PRO A 484 17.59 4.33 -20.96
CA PRO A 484 18.57 3.43 -20.35
C PRO A 484 19.60 4.18 -19.49
N ASP A 485 20.21 3.45 -18.55
CA ASP A 485 21.15 4.00 -17.56
C ASP A 485 22.39 4.64 -18.21
N ARG A 486 22.82 4.14 -19.38
CA ARG A 486 23.86 4.76 -20.22
C ARG A 486 23.53 6.20 -20.64
N ILE A 487 22.28 6.46 -20.97
CA ILE A 487 21.85 7.80 -21.41
C ILE A 487 21.60 8.68 -20.18
N THR A 488 20.96 8.16 -19.13
CA THR A 488 20.66 8.96 -17.95
C THR A 488 21.89 9.29 -17.10
N SER A 489 22.93 8.45 -17.08
CA SER A 489 24.24 8.78 -16.49
C SER A 489 24.92 9.95 -17.21
N ALA A 490 24.98 9.93 -18.55
CA ALA A 490 25.50 11.04 -19.34
C ALA A 490 24.70 12.33 -19.13
N GLN A 491 23.37 12.23 -19.05
CA GLN A 491 22.51 13.36 -18.68
C GLN A 491 22.85 13.87 -17.28
N PHE A 492 23.00 12.99 -16.30
CA PHE A 492 23.37 13.39 -14.93
C PHE A 492 24.68 14.18 -14.91
N ILE A 493 25.74 13.67 -15.54
CA ILE A 493 27.04 14.34 -15.60
C ILE A 493 26.92 15.74 -16.21
N LYS A 494 26.29 15.86 -17.38
CA LYS A 494 26.10 17.13 -18.07
C LYS A 494 25.36 18.14 -17.19
N TYR A 495 24.19 17.77 -16.68
CA TYR A 495 23.35 18.72 -15.94
C TYR A 495 23.88 19.01 -14.53
N PHE A 496 24.63 18.10 -13.92
CA PHE A 496 25.33 18.37 -12.67
C PHE A 496 26.41 19.44 -12.85
N GLU A 497 27.19 19.35 -13.93
CA GLU A 497 28.20 20.37 -14.28
C GLU A 497 27.55 21.73 -14.54
N GLU A 498 26.47 21.76 -15.32
CA GLU A 498 25.70 22.99 -15.59
C GLU A 498 25.15 23.59 -14.30
N ALA A 499 24.49 22.79 -13.46
CA ALA A 499 23.96 23.22 -12.17
C ALA A 499 25.07 23.82 -11.28
N LYS A 500 26.23 23.16 -11.21
CA LYS A 500 27.35 23.63 -10.41
C LYS A 500 27.92 24.94 -10.94
N THR A 501 28.18 25.02 -12.23
CA THR A 501 28.80 26.19 -12.88
C THR A 501 27.87 27.40 -12.90
N GLN A 502 26.57 27.21 -13.12
CA GLN A 502 25.60 28.31 -13.21
C GLN A 502 25.18 28.85 -11.85
N SER A 503 24.99 27.98 -10.85
CA SER A 503 24.49 28.40 -9.53
C SER A 503 25.58 28.87 -8.59
N GLY A 504 26.81 28.34 -8.71
CA GLY A 504 27.89 28.53 -7.74
C GLY A 504 27.61 27.91 -6.35
N LYS A 505 26.51 27.16 -6.20
CA LYS A 505 26.06 26.56 -4.94
C LYS A 505 26.54 25.11 -4.81
N PRO A 506 26.49 24.50 -3.61
CA PRO A 506 26.53 23.05 -3.51
C PRO A 506 25.30 22.45 -4.22
N VAL A 507 25.48 21.31 -4.90
CA VAL A 507 24.42 20.67 -5.69
C VAL A 507 23.89 19.44 -4.94
N LEU A 508 22.56 19.36 -4.80
CA LEU A 508 21.86 18.11 -4.54
C LEU A 508 21.48 17.48 -5.89
N GLY A 509 22.19 16.42 -6.29
CA GLY A 509 21.92 15.67 -7.51
C GLY A 509 21.25 14.33 -7.20
N VAL A 510 20.01 14.13 -7.65
CA VAL A 510 19.30 12.85 -7.50
C VAL A 510 19.14 12.18 -8.87
N TRP A 511 19.63 10.96 -9.02
CA TRP A 511 19.52 10.17 -10.25
C TRP A 511 18.85 8.84 -9.96
N ALA A 512 17.78 8.52 -10.69
CA ALA A 512 17.17 7.20 -10.66
C ALA A 512 17.61 6.35 -11.87
N THR A 513 17.93 5.08 -11.65
CA THR A 513 18.22 4.10 -12.70
C THR A 513 16.96 3.33 -13.12
N VAL A 514 17.03 2.49 -14.16
CA VAL A 514 15.86 1.70 -14.61
C VAL A 514 16.18 0.32 -15.19
N ASP A 515 17.42 0.03 -15.61
CA ASP A 515 17.72 -1.20 -16.35
C ASP A 515 17.48 -2.48 -15.54
N THR A 516 17.59 -2.37 -14.23
CA THR A 516 17.28 -3.40 -13.23
C THR A 516 15.78 -3.58 -12.99
N HIS A 517 14.88 -2.86 -13.68
CA HIS A 517 13.45 -3.10 -13.57
C HIS A 517 13.06 -4.46 -14.19
N MET A 518 12.12 -5.16 -13.55
CA MET A 518 11.55 -6.41 -14.06
C MET A 518 10.93 -6.23 -15.48
N PRO A 519 11.05 -7.21 -16.40
CA PRO A 519 11.53 -8.58 -16.22
C PRO A 519 13.05 -8.76 -16.41
N PHE A 520 13.84 -7.71 -16.19
CA PHE A 520 15.32 -7.74 -16.24
C PHE A 520 15.89 -8.03 -17.64
N THR A 521 15.19 -7.56 -18.68
CA THR A 521 15.63 -7.73 -20.07
C THR A 521 16.51 -6.58 -20.59
N GLY A 522 16.75 -5.56 -19.75
CA GLY A 522 17.39 -4.31 -20.15
C GLY A 522 16.42 -3.34 -20.84
N GLN A 523 16.81 -2.06 -20.88
CA GLN A 523 16.10 -0.95 -21.54
C GLN A 523 16.92 -0.31 -22.68
N ASP A 524 18.13 -0.80 -22.97
CA ASP A 524 19.01 -0.37 -24.06
C ASP A 524 19.10 -1.42 -25.17
N ASP A 525 19.85 -1.11 -26.22
CA ASP A 525 20.16 -2.06 -27.28
C ASP A 525 21.00 -3.23 -26.73
N LEU A 526 20.65 -4.47 -27.13
CA LEU A 526 21.30 -5.71 -26.66
C LEU A 526 22.83 -5.72 -26.78
N LYS A 527 23.39 -4.94 -27.71
CA LYS A 527 24.84 -4.82 -27.93
C LYS A 527 25.59 -4.19 -26.75
N PHE A 528 24.90 -3.47 -25.86
CA PHE A 528 25.51 -2.82 -24.70
C PHE A 528 25.53 -3.71 -23.44
N TYR A 529 24.87 -4.86 -23.46
CA TYR A 529 24.89 -5.81 -22.35
C TYR A 529 25.91 -6.92 -22.61
N GLU A 530 26.43 -7.52 -21.53
CA GLU A 530 27.01 -8.84 -21.64
C GLU A 530 25.97 -9.82 -22.23
N PRO A 531 26.37 -10.80 -23.06
CA PRO A 531 25.43 -11.78 -23.60
C PRO A 531 24.70 -12.54 -22.49
N PHE A 532 23.37 -12.46 -22.47
CA PHE A 532 22.53 -13.26 -21.58
C PHE A 532 22.77 -14.76 -21.85
N LYS A 533 23.20 -15.50 -20.83
CA LYS A 533 23.58 -16.92 -20.96
C LYS A 533 22.39 -17.79 -21.36
N PHE A 534 21.18 -17.41 -20.96
CA PHE A 534 19.96 -18.18 -21.23
C PHE A 534 18.97 -17.50 -22.21
N GLY A 535 19.41 -16.45 -22.92
CA GLY A 535 18.62 -15.72 -23.92
C GLY A 535 17.47 -14.87 -23.35
N THR A 536 16.81 -14.08 -24.21
CA THR A 536 15.76 -13.11 -23.85
C THR A 536 14.33 -13.52 -24.27
N GLY A 537 14.15 -14.67 -24.94
CA GLY A 537 12.85 -15.17 -25.41
C GLY A 537 11.91 -15.64 -24.30
N VAL A 538 10.60 -15.49 -24.49
CA VAL A 538 9.55 -15.82 -23.50
C VAL A 538 9.26 -17.33 -23.46
N GLU A 539 8.88 -17.81 -22.26
CA GLU A 539 8.37 -19.15 -21.91
C GLU A 539 9.37 -20.19 -21.38
N SER A 540 10.15 -19.84 -20.36
CA SER A 540 10.04 -20.57 -19.08
C SER A 540 10.57 -19.72 -17.92
N ILE A 541 9.80 -19.69 -16.84
CA ILE A 541 10.14 -19.09 -15.54
C ILE A 541 11.11 -20.04 -14.81
N GLN A 542 12.19 -20.47 -15.47
CA GLN A 542 13.23 -21.20 -14.77
C GLN A 542 14.07 -20.21 -13.97
N GLU A 543 14.24 -20.47 -12.68
CA GLU A 543 14.94 -19.59 -11.73
C GLU A 543 16.31 -19.13 -12.25
N LYS A 544 17.05 -20.04 -12.90
CA LYS A 544 18.35 -19.77 -13.52
C LYS A 544 18.30 -18.66 -14.59
N HIS A 545 17.23 -18.59 -15.39
CA HIS A 545 17.05 -17.52 -16.39
C HIS A 545 16.76 -16.15 -15.75
N LYS A 546 16.12 -16.11 -14.58
CA LYS A 546 15.85 -14.84 -13.87
C LYS A 546 17.12 -14.28 -13.23
N VAL A 547 17.93 -15.15 -12.60
CA VAL A 547 19.21 -14.77 -11.99
C VAL A 547 20.19 -14.24 -13.02
N ASP A 548 20.36 -14.95 -14.14
CA ASP A 548 21.25 -14.53 -15.22
C ASP A 548 20.86 -13.15 -15.77
N ARG A 549 19.57 -12.95 -16.03
CA ARG A 549 19.05 -11.66 -16.49
C ARG A 549 19.29 -10.54 -15.50
N TYR A 550 18.91 -10.74 -14.24
CA TYR A 550 19.10 -9.73 -13.19
C TYR A 550 20.57 -9.38 -12.97
N THR A 551 21.45 -10.38 -12.85
CA THR A 551 22.90 -10.14 -12.71
C THR A 551 23.49 -9.40 -13.90
N THR A 552 23.03 -9.69 -15.12
CA THR A 552 23.48 -8.99 -16.34
C THR A 552 23.07 -7.52 -16.33
N VAL A 553 21.82 -7.19 -16.04
CA VAL A 553 21.36 -5.79 -16.00
C VAL A 553 21.87 -5.04 -14.77
N ALA A 554 22.11 -5.72 -13.64
CA ALA A 554 22.72 -5.12 -12.46
C ALA A 554 24.19 -4.73 -12.71
N LYS A 555 24.97 -5.59 -13.38
CA LYS A 555 26.32 -5.25 -13.85
C LYS A 555 26.32 -4.06 -14.81
N TYR A 556 25.34 -4.01 -15.71
CA TYR A 556 25.17 -2.90 -16.64
C TYR A 556 24.92 -1.59 -15.89
N ALA A 557 23.99 -1.57 -14.93
CA ALA A 557 23.73 -0.40 -14.10
C ALA A 557 24.98 -0.01 -13.27
N ASP A 558 25.66 -0.98 -12.65
CA ASP A 558 26.90 -0.76 -11.87
C ASP A 558 27.99 -0.06 -12.70
N HIS A 559 28.17 -0.45 -13.97
CA HIS A 559 29.12 0.19 -14.88
C HIS A 559 28.87 1.69 -15.06
N TYR A 560 27.62 2.09 -15.35
CA TYR A 560 27.28 3.52 -15.56
C TYR A 560 27.21 4.31 -14.26
N ILE A 561 26.92 3.64 -13.13
CA ILE A 561 27.16 4.23 -11.81
C ILE A 561 28.65 4.56 -11.65
N GLY A 562 29.55 3.66 -12.10
CA GLY A 562 30.99 3.88 -12.13
C GLY A 562 31.41 5.14 -12.88
N GLU A 563 30.86 5.36 -14.07
CA GLU A 563 31.17 6.57 -14.86
C GLU A 563 30.79 7.86 -14.14
N VAL A 564 29.61 7.90 -13.51
CA VAL A 564 29.18 9.07 -12.70
C VAL A 564 30.08 9.24 -11.49
N VAL A 565 30.41 8.17 -10.78
CA VAL A 565 31.29 8.18 -9.61
C VAL A 565 32.67 8.73 -9.97
N ASP A 566 33.25 8.23 -11.06
CA ASP A 566 34.58 8.65 -11.51
C ASP A 566 34.58 10.12 -11.94
N TYR A 567 33.54 10.57 -12.64
CA TYR A 567 33.39 12.00 -12.99
C TYR A 567 33.33 12.88 -11.75
N ILE A 568 32.49 12.52 -10.76
CA ILE A 568 32.33 13.29 -9.53
C ILE A 568 33.62 13.31 -8.72
N LYS A 569 34.32 12.18 -8.57
CA LYS A 569 35.61 12.12 -7.87
C LYS A 569 36.66 13.03 -8.52
N GLN A 570 36.70 13.05 -9.85
CA GLN A 570 37.71 13.79 -10.60
C GLN A 570 37.44 15.30 -10.65
N ASN A 571 36.17 15.69 -10.80
CA ASN A 571 35.79 17.08 -11.09
C ASN A 571 35.14 17.81 -9.91
N HIS A 572 34.49 17.07 -9.00
CA HIS A 572 33.69 17.61 -7.89
C HIS A 572 33.95 16.84 -6.61
N ASN A 573 35.22 16.74 -6.19
CA ASN A 573 35.63 15.86 -5.10
C ASN A 573 35.00 16.21 -3.73
N ASN A 574 34.66 17.48 -3.45
CA ASN A 574 33.91 17.86 -2.24
C ASN A 574 32.44 17.42 -2.32
N THR A 575 32.19 16.11 -2.34
CA THR A 575 30.88 15.49 -2.53
C THR A 575 30.68 14.32 -1.59
N VAL A 576 29.51 14.30 -0.94
CA VAL A 576 28.96 13.11 -0.29
C VAL A 576 28.17 12.33 -1.33
N LEU A 577 28.53 11.07 -1.56
CA LEU A 577 27.83 10.16 -2.45
C LEU A 577 27.04 9.14 -1.65
N VAL A 578 25.78 8.94 -2.00
CA VAL A 578 24.95 7.82 -1.58
C VAL A 578 24.51 7.03 -2.80
N VAL A 579 24.71 5.72 -2.77
CA VAL A 579 24.10 4.80 -3.73
C VAL A 579 23.22 3.83 -2.97
N LEU A 580 21.92 3.78 -3.28
CA LEU A 580 20.94 2.90 -2.63
C LEU A 580 19.87 2.43 -3.63
N GLY A 581 19.14 1.38 -3.30
CA GLY A 581 17.95 0.97 -4.06
C GLY A 581 16.66 1.66 -3.61
N ASP A 582 15.70 1.81 -4.53
CA ASP A 582 14.36 2.30 -4.22
C ASP A 582 13.50 1.26 -3.49
N HIS A 583 13.65 -0.01 -3.85
CA HIS A 583 13.07 -1.18 -3.19
C HIS A 583 13.79 -2.45 -3.66
N GLY A 584 13.43 -3.59 -3.07
CA GLY A 584 14.05 -4.86 -3.41
C GLY A 584 13.51 -5.54 -4.69
N ALA A 585 14.30 -6.45 -5.26
CA ALA A 585 13.98 -7.13 -6.51
C ALA A 585 12.90 -8.22 -6.30
N ARG A 586 11.63 -7.92 -6.57
CA ARG A 586 10.44 -8.75 -6.23
C ARG A 586 10.47 -10.21 -6.68
N GLU A 587 11.25 -10.56 -7.71
CA GLU A 587 11.14 -11.84 -8.41
C GLU A 587 12.47 -12.61 -8.58
N VAL A 588 13.58 -12.20 -7.97
CA VAL A 588 14.89 -12.83 -8.24
C VAL A 588 15.11 -14.02 -7.31
N PRO A 589 15.10 -15.27 -7.79
CA PRO A 589 15.37 -16.40 -6.90
C PRO A 589 16.82 -16.36 -6.42
N LEU A 590 17.01 -16.55 -5.12
CA LEU A 590 18.34 -16.70 -4.54
C LEU A 590 18.84 -18.09 -4.88
N LEU A 591 20.02 -18.19 -5.51
CA LEU A 591 20.63 -19.49 -5.75
C LEU A 591 20.89 -20.15 -4.38
N LYS A 592 20.37 -21.36 -4.21
CA LYS A 592 20.85 -22.27 -3.17
C LYS A 592 22.37 -22.28 -3.25
N ASN A 593 23.02 -22.12 -2.11
CA ASN A 593 24.45 -22.28 -2.05
C ASN A 593 24.74 -23.79 -2.26
N GLU A 594 24.74 -24.26 -3.50
CA GLU A 594 24.92 -25.68 -3.89
C GLU A 594 26.28 -26.24 -3.42
N GLN A 595 27.16 -25.36 -2.90
CA GLN A 595 28.49 -25.67 -2.38
C GLN A 595 28.55 -25.81 -0.85
N VAL A 596 27.45 -25.58 -0.13
CA VAL A 596 27.41 -25.67 1.34
C VAL A 596 26.74 -26.98 1.76
N ASP A 597 27.39 -27.78 2.61
CA ASP A 597 26.80 -29.01 3.16
C ASP A 597 25.74 -28.62 4.21
N PRO A 598 24.43 -28.80 3.95
CA PRO A 598 23.36 -28.41 4.87
C PRO A 598 23.38 -29.20 6.20
N ARG A 599 24.29 -30.17 6.34
CA ARG A 599 24.50 -30.95 7.58
C ARG A 599 25.58 -30.35 8.49
N ASP A 600 26.34 -29.36 8.03
CA ASP A 600 27.25 -28.61 8.91
C ASP A 600 26.44 -27.55 9.68
N PRO A 601 26.26 -27.70 11.00
CA PRO A 601 25.48 -26.75 11.80
C PRO A 601 26.12 -25.36 11.89
N ASN A 602 27.38 -25.20 11.46
CA ASN A 602 28.07 -23.90 11.41
C ASN A 602 27.98 -23.24 10.03
N SER A 603 27.37 -23.89 9.06
CA SER A 603 27.29 -23.38 7.70
C SER A 603 26.01 -22.59 7.46
N ALA A 604 26.17 -21.36 6.98
CA ALA A 604 25.07 -20.50 6.56
C ALA A 604 24.54 -20.98 5.20
N PHE A 605 23.26 -21.36 5.14
CA PHE A 605 22.57 -21.62 3.87
C PHE A 605 21.23 -20.90 3.82
N TYR A 606 20.70 -20.64 2.62
CA TYR A 606 19.44 -19.91 2.47
C TYR A 606 18.25 -20.79 2.85
N ASP A 607 17.34 -20.28 3.67
CA ASP A 607 16.14 -20.97 4.09
C ASP A 607 15.06 -20.90 3.01
N ASP A 608 14.82 -22.02 2.32
CA ASP A 608 13.76 -22.17 1.31
C ASP A 608 12.37 -21.86 1.87
N SER A 609 12.15 -21.95 3.19
CA SER A 609 10.87 -21.58 3.80
C SER A 609 10.56 -20.09 3.62
N CYS A 610 11.57 -19.22 3.49
CA CYS A 610 11.35 -17.81 3.17
C CYS A 610 10.70 -17.57 1.79
N ASN A 611 10.91 -18.46 0.84
CA ASN A 611 10.27 -18.37 -0.47
C ASN A 611 8.85 -18.97 -0.47
N ASN A 612 8.56 -19.90 0.44
CA ASN A 612 7.35 -20.73 0.42
C ASN A 612 6.35 -20.40 1.54
N GLN A 613 6.70 -19.55 2.50
CA GLN A 613 5.83 -19.17 3.61
C GLN A 613 5.36 -17.70 3.51
N PRO A 614 4.27 -17.32 4.20
CA PRO A 614 3.72 -15.95 4.24
C PRO A 614 4.72 -14.85 4.65
N PHE A 615 5.90 -15.21 5.16
CA PHE A 615 6.95 -14.29 5.55
C PHE A 615 7.61 -13.56 4.38
N SER A 616 7.45 -14.01 3.12
CA SER A 616 8.17 -13.45 1.96
C SER A 616 9.70 -13.52 2.10
N ASN A 617 10.41 -13.34 0.99
CA ASN A 617 11.87 -13.33 0.97
C ASN A 617 12.45 -11.97 1.43
N ASP A 618 13.76 -11.94 1.72
CA ASP A 618 14.49 -10.72 2.06
C ASP A 618 14.40 -9.64 0.97
N GLN A 619 14.05 -10.00 -0.26
CA GLN A 619 14.01 -9.08 -1.39
C GLN A 619 12.76 -8.21 -1.42
N LEU A 620 11.85 -8.37 -0.46
CA LEU A 620 10.61 -7.61 -0.47
C LEU A 620 10.87 -6.14 -0.13
N PHE A 621 11.39 -5.89 1.08
CA PHE A 621 11.75 -4.55 1.53
C PHE A 621 13.25 -4.29 1.48
N THR A 622 14.10 -5.33 1.53
CA THR A 622 15.55 -5.09 1.65
C THR A 622 16.15 -4.62 0.33
N THR A 623 16.91 -3.54 0.46
CA THR A 623 17.88 -3.04 -0.49
C THR A 623 19.23 -3.01 0.23
N THR A 624 20.21 -2.33 -0.32
CA THR A 624 21.43 -1.94 0.41
C THR A 624 21.74 -0.49 0.12
N ALA A 625 22.72 0.06 0.86
CA ALA A 625 23.32 1.33 0.49
C ALA A 625 24.82 1.35 0.75
N VAL A 626 25.49 2.29 0.07
CA VAL A 626 26.84 2.72 0.37
C VAL A 626 26.87 4.24 0.48
N ILE A 627 27.53 4.76 1.51
CA ILE A 627 27.80 6.20 1.66
C ILE A 627 29.32 6.45 1.62
N ASN A 628 29.73 7.44 0.84
CA ASN A 628 31.12 7.85 0.67
C ASN A 628 31.25 9.38 0.79
N TYR A 629 32.44 9.84 1.15
CA TYR A 629 32.86 11.24 1.00
C TYR A 629 34.17 11.28 0.22
N PHE A 630 34.24 12.11 -0.82
CA PHE A 630 35.40 12.17 -1.72
C PHE A 630 36.32 13.38 -1.48
N GLY A 631 35.93 14.28 -0.57
CA GLY A 631 36.61 15.56 -0.42
C GLY A 631 37.69 15.55 0.66
N ASP A 632 38.34 16.72 0.80
CA ASP A 632 39.46 16.92 1.71
C ASP A 632 39.08 17.71 2.98
N ASN A 633 37.78 17.96 3.22
CA ASN A 633 37.35 18.56 4.48
C ASN A 633 37.71 17.62 5.63
N GLN A 634 38.66 18.01 6.49
CA GLN A 634 39.21 17.13 7.51
C GLN A 634 38.15 16.58 8.47
N GLN A 635 37.17 17.40 8.87
CA GLN A 635 36.12 16.99 9.81
C GLN A 635 35.23 15.88 9.21
N LEU A 636 34.81 16.03 7.95
CA LEU A 636 34.05 15.01 7.25
C LEU A 636 34.94 13.80 6.95
N LYS A 637 36.16 14.04 6.48
CA LYS A 637 37.12 13.01 6.12
C LYS A 637 37.42 12.09 7.30
N ASP A 638 37.68 12.62 8.49
CA ASP A 638 37.91 11.83 9.70
C ASP A 638 36.70 10.96 10.05
N LYS A 639 35.49 11.52 9.94
CA LYS A 639 34.23 10.81 10.22
C LYS A 639 34.01 9.63 9.27
N PHE A 640 34.30 9.83 7.98
CA PHE A 640 34.14 8.80 6.95
C PHE A 640 35.29 7.78 6.96
N ASP A 641 36.54 8.22 7.10
CA ASP A 641 37.72 7.35 7.11
C ASP A 641 37.70 6.38 8.31
N ALA A 642 37.16 6.82 9.46
CA ALA A 642 36.97 5.97 10.64
C ALA A 642 36.02 4.79 10.39
N LEU A 643 35.15 4.90 9.38
CA LEU A 643 34.11 3.92 9.05
C LEU A 643 34.33 3.28 7.66
N LYS A 644 35.52 3.49 7.08
CA LYS A 644 35.90 2.95 5.79
C LYS A 644 35.91 1.42 5.81
N SER A 645 35.36 0.81 4.76
CA SER A 645 35.28 -0.65 4.60
C SER A 645 34.56 -1.33 5.77
N LYS A 646 33.55 -0.66 6.33
CA LYS A 646 32.65 -1.23 7.35
C LYS A 646 31.29 -1.53 6.73
N VAL A 647 30.72 -2.68 7.08
CA VAL A 647 29.37 -3.11 6.68
C VAL A 647 28.49 -3.19 7.92
N VAL A 648 27.50 -2.33 8.02
CA VAL A 648 26.50 -2.33 9.09
C VAL A 648 25.38 -3.30 8.74
N LYS A 649 25.12 -4.24 9.65
CA LYS A 649 24.12 -5.30 9.52
C LYS A 649 22.87 -5.12 10.39
N VAL A 650 22.85 -4.14 11.30
CA VAL A 650 21.60 -3.86 12.06
C VAL A 650 20.53 -3.28 11.13
N PRO A 651 19.23 -3.55 11.39
CA PRO A 651 18.14 -3.06 10.55
C PRO A 651 18.19 -1.54 10.40
N THR A 652 18.13 -1.04 9.17
CA THR A 652 18.06 0.39 8.84
C THR A 652 17.06 0.62 7.72
N ASP A 653 16.66 1.86 7.42
CA ASP A 653 15.83 2.16 6.26
C ASP A 653 16.10 3.53 5.63
N HIS A 654 15.32 3.84 4.59
CA HIS A 654 15.39 5.12 3.90
C HIS A 654 15.32 6.33 4.86
N GLN A 655 14.53 6.31 5.94
CA GLN A 655 14.47 7.44 6.89
C GLN A 655 15.82 7.68 7.56
N ASP A 656 16.52 6.60 7.93
CA ASP A 656 17.86 6.69 8.51
C ASP A 656 18.84 7.32 7.50
N MET A 657 18.79 6.89 6.24
CA MET A 657 19.65 7.46 5.19
C MET A 657 19.39 8.96 4.98
N ILE A 658 18.11 9.35 4.88
CA ILE A 658 17.76 10.76 4.70
C ILE A 658 18.17 11.57 5.93
N ARG A 659 17.92 11.08 7.15
CA ARG A 659 18.35 11.77 8.37
C ARG A 659 19.86 11.99 8.37
N THR A 660 20.62 11.00 7.93
CA THR A 660 22.09 11.12 7.81
C THR A 660 22.48 12.28 6.92
N LEU A 661 21.81 12.43 5.77
CA LEU A 661 22.04 13.53 4.84
C LEU A 661 21.56 14.87 5.40
N TYR A 662 20.44 14.90 6.14
CA TYR A 662 19.98 16.11 6.84
C TYR A 662 21.02 16.58 7.83
N ASP A 663 21.47 15.72 8.75
CA ASP A 663 22.51 16.07 9.73
C ASP A 663 23.78 16.61 9.06
N LEU A 664 24.25 15.97 7.98
CA LEU A 664 25.43 16.46 7.26
C LEU A 664 25.21 17.87 6.67
N ALA A 665 24.04 18.13 6.10
CA ALA A 665 23.72 19.45 5.58
C ALA A 665 23.58 20.50 6.68
N GLU A 666 22.87 20.20 7.77
CA GLU A 666 22.70 21.11 8.92
C GLU A 666 24.03 21.44 9.60
N ASP A 667 24.88 20.43 9.81
CA ASP A 667 26.20 20.62 10.39
C ASP A 667 27.08 21.55 9.52
N SER A 668 26.84 21.57 8.19
CA SER A 668 27.57 22.44 7.25
C SER A 668 27.06 23.88 7.20
N THR A 669 25.81 24.13 7.58
CA THR A 669 25.15 25.45 7.44
C THR A 669 24.82 26.12 8.78
N ASP A 670 24.91 25.38 9.89
CA ASP A 670 24.37 25.75 11.22
C ASP A 670 22.85 26.09 11.19
N LYS A 671 22.15 25.66 10.13
CA LYS A 671 20.70 25.84 9.97
C LYS A 671 19.98 24.54 10.29
N HIS A 672 19.64 24.36 11.56
CA HIS A 672 18.87 23.20 11.99
C HIS A 672 17.36 23.43 11.82
N LEU A 673 16.70 22.60 11.01
CA LEU A 673 15.30 22.75 10.63
C LEU A 673 14.40 21.75 11.37
N ALA A 674 13.12 22.09 11.50
CA ALA A 674 12.13 21.14 11.98
C ALA A 674 11.94 19.97 11.01
N SER A 675 11.71 18.78 11.58
CA SER A 675 11.56 17.53 10.83
C SER A 675 10.56 16.59 11.49
N SER A 676 9.85 15.80 10.69
CA SER A 676 9.07 14.63 11.13
C SER A 676 9.79 13.30 10.83
N ARG A 677 10.88 13.35 10.05
CA ARG A 677 11.72 12.19 9.72
C ARG A 677 12.63 11.82 10.88
N ASN A 678 12.11 11.01 11.79
CA ASN A 678 12.82 10.60 12.98
C ASN A 678 13.69 9.34 12.76
N GLY A 679 14.47 9.34 11.68
CA GLY A 679 15.49 8.31 11.42
C GLY A 679 16.71 8.50 12.33
N ARG A 680 17.60 7.50 12.34
CA ARG A 680 18.93 7.57 12.97
C ARG A 680 19.96 8.11 11.98
N ASN A 681 20.96 8.80 12.50
CA ASN A 681 22.15 9.09 11.71
C ASN A 681 22.97 7.81 11.53
N LEU A 682 23.10 7.33 10.30
CA LEU A 682 23.75 6.07 9.96
C LEU A 682 25.27 6.09 10.22
N LEU A 683 25.92 7.25 10.11
CA LEU A 683 27.35 7.38 10.44
C LEU A 683 27.56 7.31 11.96
N GLU A 684 26.67 7.94 12.74
CA GLU A 684 26.68 7.81 14.20
C GLU A 684 26.38 6.37 14.63
N LEU A 685 25.38 5.73 14.02
CA LEU A 685 25.05 4.33 14.25
C LEU A 685 26.25 3.41 14.01
N ALA A 686 26.93 3.56 12.86
CA ALA A 686 28.12 2.77 12.53
C ALA A 686 29.28 3.02 13.51
N SER A 687 29.50 4.28 13.92
CA SER A 687 30.50 4.64 14.92
C SER A 687 30.20 4.03 16.29
N ASN A 688 28.93 4.08 16.73
CA ASN A 688 28.50 3.51 18.01
C ASN A 688 28.65 2.00 18.02
N LEU A 689 28.31 1.31 16.92
CA LEU A 689 28.56 -0.12 16.76
C LEU A 689 30.05 -0.46 16.82
N THR A 690 30.90 0.31 16.13
CA THR A 690 32.36 0.10 16.14
C THR A 690 32.97 0.27 17.53
N THR A 691 32.40 1.17 18.34
CA THR A 691 32.89 1.49 19.69
C THR A 691 32.12 0.79 20.81
N ASN A 692 31.20 -0.12 20.47
CA ASN A 692 30.30 -0.81 21.41
C ASN A 692 29.52 0.15 22.34
N GLN A 693 29.16 1.33 21.85
CA GLN A 693 28.29 2.27 22.55
C GLN A 693 26.83 1.83 22.47
N GLN A 694 26.05 2.20 23.49
CA GLN A 694 24.63 1.91 23.53
C GLN A 694 23.91 2.63 22.38
N LEU A 695 23.12 1.88 21.61
CA LEU A 695 22.28 2.44 20.55
C LEU A 695 21.09 3.17 21.16
N ARG A 696 20.72 4.31 20.55
CA ARG A 696 19.49 5.03 20.87
C ARG A 696 18.28 4.16 20.55
N THR A 697 17.27 4.18 21.43
CA THR A 697 16.00 3.48 21.18
C THR A 697 15.33 4.07 19.95
N HIS A 698 14.99 3.23 18.97
CA HIS A 698 14.48 3.65 17.68
C HIS A 698 13.64 2.56 17.02
N TRP A 699 12.44 2.92 16.59
CA TRP A 699 11.51 2.04 15.89
C TRP A 699 11.14 2.64 14.54
N SER A 700 11.18 1.82 13.49
CA SER A 700 10.76 2.25 12.16
C SER A 700 9.84 1.23 11.50
N LEU A 701 8.91 1.74 10.70
CA LEU A 701 7.87 0.95 10.06
C LEU A 701 8.07 0.99 8.54
N ARG A 702 8.02 -0.18 7.91
CA ARG A 702 7.85 -0.33 6.46
C ARG A 702 6.52 -0.99 6.19
N SER A 703 5.88 -0.63 5.10
CA SER A 703 4.59 -1.22 4.76
C SER A 703 4.36 -1.28 3.26
N THR A 704 3.60 -2.29 2.87
CA THR A 704 2.89 -2.38 1.61
C THR A 704 1.48 -2.89 1.94
N THR A 705 0.64 -3.11 0.95
CA THR A 705 -0.77 -3.47 1.18
C THR A 705 -0.94 -4.74 2.01
N LEU A 706 -0.02 -5.70 1.89
CA LEU A 706 -0.13 -7.01 2.54
C LEU A 706 0.96 -7.29 3.59
N TYR A 707 2.08 -6.59 3.53
CA TYR A 707 3.22 -6.81 4.39
C TYR A 707 3.56 -5.54 5.16
N SER A 708 3.98 -5.71 6.40
CA SER A 708 4.57 -4.63 7.17
C SER A 708 5.77 -5.14 7.95
N GLU A 709 6.79 -4.31 8.09
CA GLU A 709 7.98 -4.59 8.88
C GLU A 709 8.16 -3.53 9.96
N LEU A 710 8.51 -3.94 11.16
CA LEU A 710 8.96 -3.06 12.24
C LEU A 710 10.41 -3.36 12.54
N ALA A 711 11.30 -2.42 12.25
CA ALA A 711 12.67 -2.50 12.74
C ALA A 711 12.77 -1.83 14.11
N THR A 712 13.55 -2.45 14.99
CA THR A 712 14.06 -1.85 16.21
C THR A 712 15.56 -1.55 16.06
N GLU A 713 16.25 -1.31 17.16
CA GLU A 713 17.68 -0.98 17.17
C GLU A 713 18.55 -2.12 16.62
N SER A 714 18.08 -3.36 16.77
CA SER A 714 18.84 -4.58 16.43
C SER A 714 18.03 -5.67 15.76
N THR A 715 16.69 -5.57 15.72
CA THR A 715 15.82 -6.68 15.27
C THR A 715 14.79 -6.18 14.27
N LEU A 716 14.54 -6.98 13.24
CA LEU A 716 13.48 -6.73 12.26
C LEU A 716 12.30 -7.67 12.49
N TYR A 717 11.11 -7.12 12.73
CA TYR A 717 9.87 -7.88 12.85
C TYR A 717 9.06 -7.80 11.56
N ARG A 718 8.72 -8.92 10.92
CA ARG A 718 7.87 -8.93 9.73
C ARG A 718 6.47 -9.45 10.03
N TYR A 719 5.46 -8.88 9.38
CA TYR A 719 4.06 -9.26 9.51
C TYR A 719 3.39 -9.35 8.14
N HIS A 720 2.55 -10.38 7.97
CA HIS A 720 1.67 -10.54 6.82
C HIS A 720 0.20 -10.51 7.24
N SER A 721 -0.60 -9.68 6.56
CA SER A 721 -2.00 -9.46 6.92
C SER A 721 -2.91 -10.66 6.70
N LEU A 722 -2.51 -11.62 5.85
CA LEU A 722 -3.26 -12.85 5.56
C LEU A 722 -2.71 -14.09 6.29
N GLY A 723 -1.64 -13.94 7.09
CA GLY A 723 -1.06 -15.06 7.83
C GLY A 723 -1.97 -15.56 8.96
N ALA A 724 -1.96 -16.87 9.18
CA ALA A 724 -2.70 -17.63 10.19
C ALA A 724 -2.82 -16.99 11.59
N TYR A 725 -1.71 -16.40 12.02
CA TYR A 725 -1.52 -15.71 13.28
C TYR A 725 -0.82 -14.37 13.07
N GLY A 726 -0.88 -13.85 11.84
CA GLY A 726 -0.01 -12.77 11.42
C GLY A 726 1.43 -13.16 11.63
N GLU A 727 1.84 -14.28 11.06
CA GLU A 727 3.17 -14.91 11.15
C GLU A 727 4.30 -13.88 11.26
N GLN A 728 5.14 -14.05 12.30
CA GLN A 728 6.09 -13.05 12.78
C GLN A 728 7.49 -13.62 12.76
N PHE A 729 8.38 -12.98 12.02
CA PHE A 729 9.79 -13.32 11.96
C PHE A 729 10.59 -12.22 12.67
N ALA A 730 11.69 -12.59 13.32
CA ALA A 730 12.64 -11.69 13.96
C ALA A 730 14.09 -12.06 13.57
N GLY A 731 14.87 -11.11 13.05
CA GLY A 731 16.27 -11.35 12.65
C GLY A 731 17.01 -10.12 12.14
N ILE A 732 18.23 -10.32 11.63
CA ILE A 732 19.08 -9.31 10.97
C ILE A 732 19.31 -9.72 9.51
N TYR A 733 19.51 -8.78 8.58
CA TYR A 733 19.70 -9.17 7.18
C TYR A 733 21.10 -9.79 6.94
N PRO A 734 21.20 -10.86 6.12
CA PRO A 734 20.10 -11.55 5.43
C PRO A 734 19.24 -12.41 6.38
N THR A 735 17.96 -12.06 6.51
CA THR A 735 17.05 -12.68 7.49
C THR A 735 16.65 -14.10 7.11
N CYS A 736 16.90 -14.49 5.86
CA CYS A 736 16.57 -15.80 5.32
C CYS A 736 17.78 -16.76 5.25
N VAL A 737 18.76 -16.61 6.14
CA VAL A 737 19.87 -17.57 6.29
C VAL A 737 19.60 -18.49 7.49
N THR A 738 19.58 -19.81 7.28
CA THR A 738 19.41 -20.82 8.34
C THR A 738 20.59 -20.81 9.30
N GLY A 739 20.31 -21.00 10.60
CA GLY A 739 21.29 -20.88 11.69
C GLY A 739 21.02 -19.69 12.61
N GLU A 740 20.21 -18.73 12.15
CA GLU A 740 19.71 -17.64 12.99
C GLU A 740 18.60 -18.11 13.95
N ILE A 741 18.73 -17.76 15.23
CA ILE A 741 17.67 -17.96 16.22
C ILE A 741 16.51 -17.04 15.84
N ARG A 742 15.33 -17.61 15.60
CA ARG A 742 14.09 -16.87 15.32
C ARG A 742 13.30 -16.71 16.62
N PRO A 743 13.42 -15.60 17.36
CA PRO A 743 12.61 -15.42 18.54
C PRO A 743 11.13 -15.30 18.14
N GLU A 744 10.28 -16.03 18.85
CA GLU A 744 8.83 -15.86 18.71
C GLU A 744 8.43 -14.45 19.13
N VAL A 745 7.60 -13.81 18.32
CA VAL A 745 7.11 -12.49 18.64
C VAL A 745 5.89 -12.60 19.56
N THR A 746 5.94 -11.87 20.66
CA THR A 746 4.91 -11.91 21.70
C THR A 746 3.65 -11.16 21.27
N SER A 747 2.48 -11.54 21.84
CA SER A 747 1.23 -10.81 21.62
C SER A 747 1.32 -9.32 21.99
N ALA A 748 2.19 -8.95 22.94
CA ALA A 748 2.43 -7.57 23.33
C ALA A 748 3.16 -6.80 22.21
N GLN A 749 4.24 -7.35 21.66
CA GLN A 749 4.95 -6.78 20.52
C GLN A 749 4.03 -6.65 19.30
N HIS A 750 3.19 -7.67 19.05
CA HIS A 750 2.19 -7.60 17.98
C HIS A 750 1.22 -6.42 18.17
N LYS A 751 0.67 -6.25 19.38
CA LYS A 751 -0.24 -5.15 19.68
C LYS A 751 0.46 -3.78 19.52
N GLN A 752 1.69 -3.67 19.98
CA GLN A 752 2.50 -2.46 19.85
C GLN A 752 2.73 -2.10 18.39
N PHE A 753 3.10 -3.08 17.57
CA PHE A 753 3.27 -2.92 16.13
C PHE A 753 1.98 -2.43 15.44
N ARG A 754 0.85 -3.07 15.73
CA ARG A 754 -0.46 -2.66 15.16
C ARG A 754 -0.86 -1.24 15.58
N ASN A 755 -0.52 -0.83 16.80
CA ASN A 755 -0.75 0.55 17.25
C ASN A 755 0.12 1.55 16.50
N TYR A 756 1.40 1.20 16.27
CA TYR A 756 2.34 2.01 15.52
C TYR A 756 1.86 2.22 14.08
N GLN A 757 1.51 1.14 13.38
CA GLN A 757 0.95 1.20 12.02
C GLN A 757 -0.34 2.04 11.97
N LYS A 758 -1.28 1.80 12.90
CA LYS A 758 -2.52 2.60 12.98
C LYS A 758 -2.23 4.09 13.18
N LEU A 759 -1.24 4.45 14.00
CA LEU A 759 -0.86 5.84 14.25
C LEU A 759 -0.37 6.50 12.97
N PHE A 760 0.59 5.90 12.25
CA PHE A 760 1.10 6.46 11.00
C PHE A 760 0.03 6.57 9.92
N ASP A 761 -0.79 5.53 9.77
CA ASP A 761 -1.97 5.53 8.89
C ASP A 761 -2.93 6.70 9.22
N TYR A 762 -3.14 6.97 10.52
CA TYR A 762 -3.99 8.07 10.99
C TYR A 762 -3.37 9.44 10.72
N LEU A 763 -2.10 9.62 11.08
CA LEU A 763 -1.39 10.89 10.93
C LEU A 763 -1.30 11.30 9.47
N GLN A 764 -0.96 10.36 8.59
CA GLN A 764 -0.77 10.66 7.19
C GLN A 764 -2.08 11.08 6.51
N ARG A 765 -3.13 10.28 6.70
CA ARG A 765 -4.44 10.52 6.09
C ARG A 765 -5.04 11.85 6.52
N ASP A 766 -4.79 12.25 7.77
CA ASP A 766 -5.34 13.47 8.33
C ASP A 766 -4.39 14.68 8.19
N ASN A 767 -3.30 14.56 7.40
CA ASN A 767 -2.27 15.57 7.14
C ASN A 767 -1.62 16.13 8.42
N LYS A 768 -1.26 15.22 9.33
CA LYS A 768 -0.74 15.50 10.68
C LYS A 768 0.70 15.06 10.89
N GLN A 769 1.38 14.60 9.84
CA GLN A 769 2.78 14.20 9.94
C GLN A 769 3.71 15.41 9.94
N PHE A 770 3.43 16.42 9.14
CA PHE A 770 4.31 17.58 8.98
C PHE A 770 3.56 18.84 8.53
N SER A 771 4.19 20.00 8.69
CA SER A 771 3.79 21.23 8.00
C SER A 771 5.01 22.06 7.60
N TYR A 772 5.03 22.62 6.39
CA TYR A 772 6.13 23.49 5.94
C TYR A 772 6.29 24.75 6.80
N LYS A 773 5.22 25.17 7.50
CA LYS A 773 5.26 26.29 8.44
C LYS A 773 6.23 26.08 9.60
N PHE A 774 6.60 24.84 9.92
CA PHE A 774 7.63 24.57 10.93
C PHE A 774 9.05 24.94 10.47
N ARG A 775 9.24 25.22 9.17
CA ARG A 775 10.51 25.67 8.57
C ARG A 775 10.49 27.15 8.17
N ASP A 776 9.45 27.89 8.58
CA ASP A 776 9.36 29.32 8.28
C ASP A 776 10.32 30.11 9.16
N GLU A 777 11.46 30.51 8.59
CA GLU A 777 12.49 31.32 9.27
C GLU A 777 11.91 32.63 9.85
N SER A 778 10.84 33.17 9.24
CA SER A 778 10.25 34.44 9.68
C SER A 778 9.60 34.39 11.05
N CYS A 779 9.17 33.21 11.52
CA CYS A 779 8.60 33.03 12.85
C CYS A 779 9.61 32.47 13.87
N VAL A 780 10.56 31.65 13.42
CA VAL A 780 11.56 31.01 14.30
C VAL A 780 12.55 32.04 14.84
N LEU A 781 12.94 33.02 14.03
CA LEU A 781 13.88 34.09 14.41
C LEU A 781 13.33 35.10 15.45
N PRO A 782 12.05 35.53 15.42
CA PRO A 782 11.47 36.39 16.47
C PRO A 782 10.98 35.62 17.72
N GLU A 783 11.27 34.32 17.84
CA GLU A 783 10.99 33.47 19.02
C GLU A 783 9.51 33.36 19.41
N LYS A 784 8.58 33.60 18.48
CA LYS A 784 7.15 33.41 18.72
C LYS A 784 6.45 32.96 17.45
N CYS A 785 6.25 31.65 17.34
CA CYS A 785 5.48 31.03 16.26
C CYS A 785 4.11 30.58 16.78
N ASP A 786 3.09 30.73 15.95
CA ASP A 786 1.81 30.06 16.17
C ASP A 786 1.87 28.62 15.66
N PHE A 787 1.27 27.68 16.38
CA PHE A 787 1.11 26.33 15.87
C PHE A 787 0.30 26.34 14.57
N PRO A 788 0.73 25.60 13.54
CA PRO A 788 -0.07 25.41 12.34
C PRO A 788 -1.45 24.87 12.73
N VAL A 789 -2.50 25.55 12.26
CA VAL A 789 -3.86 24.99 12.32
C VAL A 789 -3.91 23.88 11.29
N ASN A 790 -4.50 22.72 11.65
CA ASN A 790 -4.62 21.63 10.70
C ASN A 790 -5.38 22.14 9.48
N GLY A 791 -4.77 22.08 8.29
CA GLY A 791 -5.54 22.17 7.06
C GLY A 791 -6.61 21.08 7.13
N GLU A 792 -7.86 21.38 6.82
CA GLU A 792 -8.80 20.30 6.58
C GLU A 792 -8.17 19.42 5.50
N ALA A 793 -7.74 18.20 5.85
CA ALA A 793 -7.26 17.24 4.86
C ALA A 793 -8.26 17.27 3.71
N TYR A 794 -7.79 17.60 2.50
CA TYR A 794 -8.65 17.98 1.38
C TYR A 794 -9.49 16.80 0.93
N ASN A 795 -10.54 16.52 1.70
CA ASN A 795 -11.41 15.38 1.54
C ASN A 795 -12.61 15.86 0.74
N LYS A 796 -12.35 16.31 -0.49
CA LYS A 796 -13.42 16.61 -1.44
C LYS A 796 -14.19 15.32 -1.67
N ASN A 797 -15.35 15.24 -1.01
CA ASN A 797 -16.45 14.33 -1.21
C ASN A 797 -16.05 12.95 -1.74
N ASP A 798 -15.75 12.00 -0.86
CA ASP A 798 -15.71 10.58 -1.21
C ASP A 798 -17.04 10.18 -1.87
N PRO A 799 -17.11 10.07 -3.22
CA PRO A 799 -18.36 9.86 -3.93
C PRO A 799 -18.95 8.50 -3.57
N LEU A 800 -18.11 7.55 -3.15
CA LEU A 800 -18.51 6.23 -2.70
C LEU A 800 -19.26 6.30 -1.37
N LYS A 801 -18.81 7.14 -0.44
CA LYS A 801 -19.53 7.43 0.82
C LYS A 801 -20.93 8.00 0.53
N TYR A 802 -21.03 8.96 -0.40
CA TYR A 802 -22.34 9.53 -0.77
C TYR A 802 -23.22 8.52 -1.52
N ALA A 803 -22.65 7.74 -2.45
CA ALA A 803 -23.37 6.68 -3.14
C ALA A 803 -23.90 5.62 -2.18
N MET A 804 -23.10 5.21 -1.18
CA MET A 804 -23.53 4.26 -0.15
C MET A 804 -24.60 4.85 0.76
N ILE A 805 -24.46 6.11 1.20
CA ILE A 805 -25.52 6.81 1.94
C ILE A 805 -26.81 6.87 1.12
N LEU A 806 -26.73 7.15 -0.18
CA LEU A 806 -27.89 7.18 -1.08
C LEU A 806 -28.51 5.79 -1.30
N ILE A 807 -27.70 4.73 -1.42
CA ILE A 807 -28.17 3.34 -1.52
C ILE A 807 -28.87 2.93 -0.23
N PHE A 808 -28.26 3.14 0.94
CA PHE A 808 -28.86 2.80 2.23
C PHE A 808 -30.09 3.65 2.53
N ALA A 809 -30.08 4.93 2.19
CA ALA A 809 -31.25 5.79 2.28
C ALA A 809 -32.36 5.30 1.33
N GLY A 810 -32.03 4.89 0.10
CA GLY A 810 -32.97 4.31 -0.87
C GLY A 810 -33.61 3.02 -0.35
N VAL A 811 -32.82 2.11 0.21
CA VAL A 811 -33.31 0.87 0.85
C VAL A 811 -34.18 1.20 2.08
N GLY A 812 -33.72 2.12 2.93
CA GLY A 812 -34.45 2.57 4.12
C GLY A 812 -35.79 3.22 3.79
N ILE A 813 -35.83 4.12 2.79
CA ILE A 813 -37.06 4.75 2.28
C ILE A 813 -37.98 3.68 1.67
N GLY A 814 -37.44 2.70 0.94
CA GLY A 814 -38.22 1.60 0.39
C GLY A 814 -38.89 0.77 1.48
N LEU A 815 -38.16 0.41 2.53
CA LEU A 815 -38.69 -0.31 3.69
C LEU A 815 -39.70 0.52 4.48
N LEU A 816 -39.40 1.78 4.76
CA LEU A 816 -40.31 2.68 5.49
C LEU A 816 -41.62 2.88 4.71
N SER A 817 -41.52 3.11 3.40
CA SER A 817 -42.68 3.24 2.51
C SER A 817 -43.54 1.97 2.51
N TYR A 818 -42.91 0.80 2.52
CA TYR A 818 -43.60 -0.49 2.67
C TYR A 818 -44.31 -0.61 4.03
N PHE A 819 -43.68 -0.21 5.14
CA PHE A 819 -44.29 -0.24 6.47
C PHE A 819 -45.44 0.75 6.63
N VAL A 820 -45.30 1.97 6.10
CA VAL A 820 -46.37 2.99 6.11
C VAL A 820 -47.56 2.51 5.28
N ASP A 821 -47.34 1.96 4.09
CA ASP A 821 -48.41 1.40 3.27
C ASP A 821 -49.08 0.19 3.96
N ALA A 822 -48.31 -0.69 4.59
CA ALA A 822 -48.85 -1.79 5.39
C ALA A 822 -49.70 -1.27 6.58
N LEU A 823 -49.27 -0.22 7.27
CA LEU A 823 -49.99 0.41 8.38
C LEU A 823 -51.28 1.07 7.90
N ILE A 824 -51.24 1.87 6.82
CA ILE A 824 -52.42 2.50 6.21
C ILE A 824 -53.45 1.44 5.81
N ARG A 825 -53.00 0.32 5.22
CA ARG A 825 -53.90 -0.79 4.86
C ARG A 825 -54.54 -1.42 6.09
N LYS A 826 -53.77 -1.63 7.17
CA LYS A 826 -54.28 -2.17 8.43
C LYS A 826 -55.29 -1.23 9.10
N LEU A 827 -55.06 0.07 9.05
CA LEU A 827 -55.98 1.09 9.56
C LEU A 827 -57.27 1.16 8.71
N LYS A 828 -57.17 1.06 7.38
CA LYS A 828 -58.34 0.97 6.49
C LYS A 828 -59.15 -0.30 6.73
N GLN A 829 -58.49 -1.44 6.96
CA GLN A 829 -59.16 -2.70 7.27
C GLN A 829 -59.90 -2.61 8.60
N LYS A 830 -59.26 -2.03 9.63
CA LYS A 830 -59.90 -1.78 10.92
C LYS A 830 -61.10 -0.82 10.83
N LYS A 831 -61.07 0.18 9.94
CA LYS A 831 -62.20 1.09 9.68
C LYS A 831 -63.38 0.39 9.00
N ASN A 832 -63.12 -0.59 8.13
CA ASN A 832 -64.16 -1.38 7.47
C ASN A 832 -64.73 -2.50 8.37
N ASP A 833 -63.96 -2.95 9.36
CA ASP A 833 -64.37 -3.98 10.31
C ASP A 833 -65.08 -3.39 11.56
N THR A 834 -65.12 -2.05 11.71
CA THR A 834 -66.01 -1.42 12.69
C THR A 834 -67.44 -1.46 12.12
N PRO A 835 -68.40 -2.16 12.75
CA PRO A 835 -69.77 -2.18 12.27
C PRO A 835 -70.33 -0.76 12.30
N VAL A 836 -70.91 -0.32 11.17
CA VAL A 836 -71.76 0.86 11.15
C VAL A 836 -73.05 0.49 11.88
N GLU A 837 -73.04 0.57 13.21
CA GLU A 837 -74.27 0.59 13.99
C GLU A 837 -74.97 1.92 13.72
N GLY A 838 -76.09 1.85 13.00
CA GLY A 838 -77.04 2.94 12.85
C GLY A 838 -77.20 3.45 11.43
N ASN A 839 -78.06 2.78 10.64
CA ASN A 839 -79.08 3.42 9.81
C ASN A 839 -79.82 2.38 8.92
N GLU A 840 -80.61 1.51 9.54
CA GLU A 840 -81.55 0.66 8.80
C GLU A 840 -82.92 0.54 9.50
N ILE A 841 -83.45 1.66 10.02
CA ILE A 841 -84.84 1.74 10.53
C ILE A 841 -85.82 2.40 9.53
N LEU A 842 -85.38 2.82 8.34
CA LEU A 842 -86.27 3.52 7.40
C LEU A 842 -86.16 2.98 5.98
N ARG A 843 -86.64 1.74 5.77
CA ARG A 843 -87.04 1.25 4.44
C ARG A 843 -87.80 -0.08 4.53
N GLN A 844 -88.92 -0.11 5.24
CA GLN A 844 -89.85 -1.25 5.17
C GLN A 844 -91.34 -0.88 5.12
N ASP A 845 -91.68 0.32 4.63
CA ASP A 845 -93.04 0.63 4.22
C ASP A 845 -93.05 1.03 2.75
N LEU A 846 -93.17 0.05 1.86
CA LEU A 846 -93.93 0.13 0.61
C LEU A 846 -93.84 -1.20 -0.14
N ILE A 847 -95.02 -1.80 -0.33
CA ILE A 847 -95.39 -2.98 -1.15
C ILE A 847 -95.39 -4.31 -0.38
N MET A 848 -96.50 -4.99 -0.10
CA MET A 848 -97.96 -4.75 -0.15
C MET A 848 -98.61 -5.94 0.58
N GLU A 849 -99.34 -5.71 1.67
CA GLU A 849 -100.69 -6.25 1.98
C GLU A 849 -101.25 -5.51 3.20
#